data_AF-A0A9X8D033-F1
#
_entry.id   AF-A0A9X8D033-F1
#
_cell.length_a   1.000
_cell.length_b   1.000
_cell.length_c   1.000
_cell.angle_alpha   90.00
_cell.angle_beta   90.00
_cell.angle_gamma   90.00
#
_symmetry.space_group_name_H-M   'P 1'
#
loop_
_entity.id
_entity.type
_entity.pdbx_description
1 polymer ?
#
loop_
_entity_poly.entity_id
_entity_poly.type
_entity_poly.pdbx_seq_one_letter_code
_entity_poly.pdbx_strand_id
1 'polypeptide(L)'
;MFSTAFLDLPPLAGAAGTVRLPGSKSISNRVLLLAALASGTTTIHDLLDSDDTRVMLGALRALGCGIEPAGSSLRITGLGGQLPPSLGTTLLPLFLGNAGTAMRPLTAALSLLGGEFELSGVPRMHERPIGDLVDALTQLGCRIDYLGNPGYPPLRIHPVSHDELALGAPIRVRGDVSSQFLTALLLALPLAAANDIVIEVVGELISKPYIEITLNLLARFGITVRRDGWERFTIPAGSRYSSPGEIHVEADASSASYFIALGAIATGVSGQDGIRIEGVGAASIQGDIRFIDAAKQMGALVDSGPNWLEIRRGAWPLKAIDLDANHIPDAAMTLAVMALYADGPSLLRNIASWRVKETDRIDAMANELQKLGATVEAGPDFIRIHPLPVADWLPASIRTYDDHRVAMCFSLAAFNPAGVPVRILEPHCVAKTFPDYFETLFSVAEASEVPVICIDGPTASGKGTLAAEVARLLGYHYLDSGSLYRVTGLAARRAGLEANAANEAQIAALAAALPLQFTEGKVLLAGEDVSDDIRTEAAGMDASRVSALPAVREALQDLQHRFRRLPGLVADGRDMGTVIFPDAALKVFLTAGAAQRAERRHKQLISKGISTTLDSLRSDLEARDARDSSRSVAPLKPAQDARHLDNSQLSIEHSIDTVLNWWQQVQPFKSA
;
A
#
# COMPACT_ATOMS: atom_id res chain seq x y z
N MET A 1 -3.94 4.67 3.38
CA MET A 1 -3.15 3.45 3.62
C MET A 1 -3.83 2.63 4.68
N PHE A 2 -4.04 1.34 4.44
CA PHE A 2 -4.61 0.41 5.43
C PHE A 2 -3.59 0.03 6.51
N SER A 3 -3.71 0.62 7.70
CA SER A 3 -2.87 0.31 8.88
C SER A 3 -3.51 -0.72 9.82
N THR A 4 -4.43 -1.54 9.32
CA THR A 4 -5.19 -2.52 10.09
C THR A 4 -4.36 -3.78 10.35
N ALA A 5 -4.77 -4.60 11.32
CA ALA A 5 -4.12 -5.88 11.60
C ALA A 5 -4.29 -6.88 10.44
N PHE A 6 -5.42 -6.80 9.74
CA PHE A 6 -5.70 -7.54 8.52
C PHE A 6 -6.60 -6.71 7.59
N LEU A 7 -6.65 -7.09 6.32
CA LEU A 7 -7.58 -6.57 5.33
C LEU A 7 -8.31 -7.75 4.67
N ASP A 8 -9.64 -7.77 4.80
CA ASP A 8 -10.49 -8.75 4.14
C ASP A 8 -10.83 -8.27 2.74
N LEU A 9 -10.37 -9.00 1.73
CA LEU A 9 -10.73 -8.81 0.34
C LEU A 9 -11.97 -9.67 0.08
N PRO A 10 -13.14 -9.07 -0.17
CA PRO A 10 -14.30 -9.84 -0.59
C PRO A 10 -14.05 -10.44 -1.98
N PRO A 11 -14.87 -11.40 -2.43
CA PRO A 11 -14.75 -11.94 -3.77
C PRO A 11 -14.87 -10.84 -4.83
N LEU A 12 -13.80 -10.67 -5.61
CA LEU A 12 -13.72 -9.68 -6.68
C LEU A 12 -14.17 -10.32 -8.00
N ALA A 13 -15.08 -9.66 -8.71
CA ALA A 13 -15.74 -10.19 -9.90
C ALA A 13 -15.04 -9.79 -11.20
N GLY A 14 -14.46 -8.59 -11.23
CA GLY A 14 -13.82 -8.04 -12.41
C GLY A 14 -12.99 -6.80 -12.10
N ALA A 15 -12.24 -6.34 -13.09
CA ALA A 15 -11.47 -5.12 -12.97
C ALA A 15 -11.31 -4.43 -14.33
N ALA A 16 -11.43 -3.10 -14.32
CA ALA A 16 -11.14 -2.26 -15.47
C ALA A 16 -10.77 -0.83 -15.03
N GLY A 17 -10.02 -0.13 -15.86
CA GLY A 17 -9.70 1.29 -15.65
C GLY A 17 -8.21 1.60 -15.76
N THR A 18 -7.81 2.76 -15.26
CA THR A 18 -6.44 3.28 -15.36
C THR A 18 -5.82 3.41 -13.98
N VAL A 19 -4.61 2.88 -13.82
CA VAL A 19 -3.78 3.05 -12.63
C VAL A 19 -2.51 3.82 -12.97
N ARG A 20 -2.07 4.66 -12.03
CA ARG A 20 -0.76 5.31 -12.08
C ARG A 20 0.08 4.76 -10.94
N LEU A 21 1.20 4.15 -11.27
CA LEU A 21 2.05 3.50 -10.29
C LEU A 21 3.07 4.49 -9.72
N PRO A 22 3.52 4.28 -8.47
CA PRO A 22 4.59 5.09 -7.91
C PRO A 22 5.94 4.79 -8.59
N GLY A 23 6.89 5.71 -8.44
CA GLY A 23 8.24 5.57 -8.96
C GLY A 23 8.96 4.30 -8.49
N SER A 24 9.88 3.79 -9.30
CA SER A 24 10.68 2.61 -8.95
C SER A 24 11.57 2.88 -7.76
N LYS A 25 11.50 2.03 -6.72
CA LYS A 25 12.38 2.10 -5.54
C LYS A 25 13.85 1.97 -5.93
N SER A 26 14.13 1.06 -6.87
CA SER A 26 15.48 0.74 -7.33
C SER A 26 16.11 1.88 -8.13
N ILE A 27 15.31 2.58 -8.94
CA ILE A 27 15.76 3.78 -9.66
C ILE A 27 15.88 4.95 -8.68
N SER A 28 14.86 5.18 -7.85
CA SER A 28 14.81 6.29 -6.88
C SER A 28 16.08 6.35 -6.02
N ASN A 29 16.44 5.27 -5.32
CA ASN A 29 17.62 5.27 -4.44
C ASN A 29 18.94 5.45 -5.21
N ARG A 30 19.05 4.95 -6.44
CA ARG A 30 20.23 5.16 -7.28
C ARG A 30 20.34 6.61 -7.75
N VAL A 31 19.23 7.18 -8.22
CA VAL A 31 19.17 8.59 -8.64
C VAL A 31 19.46 9.52 -7.47
N LEU A 32 18.93 9.24 -6.27
CA LEU A 32 19.23 10.00 -5.06
C LEU A 32 20.73 10.01 -4.76
N LEU A 33 21.37 8.84 -4.75
CA LEU A 33 22.82 8.76 -4.50
C LEU A 33 23.62 9.44 -5.62
N LEU A 34 23.28 9.20 -6.89
CA LEU A 34 23.99 9.80 -8.03
C LEU A 34 23.87 11.33 -8.04
N ALA A 35 22.67 11.86 -7.77
CA ALA A 35 22.44 13.30 -7.63
C ALA A 35 23.23 13.90 -6.47
N ALA A 36 23.35 13.18 -5.35
CA ALA A 36 24.17 13.58 -4.22
C ALA A 36 25.68 13.57 -4.53
N LEU A 37 26.17 12.60 -5.30
CA LEU A 37 27.58 12.53 -5.67
C LEU A 37 27.96 13.50 -6.80
N ALA A 38 26.98 13.94 -7.59
CA ALA A 38 27.19 14.82 -8.74
C ALA A 38 27.56 16.25 -8.37
N SER A 39 28.25 16.90 -9.31
CA SER A 39 28.38 18.35 -9.33
C SER A 39 27.11 18.99 -9.92
N GLY A 40 26.65 20.09 -9.30
CA GLY A 40 25.46 20.83 -9.72
C GLY A 40 24.17 20.38 -9.01
N THR A 41 23.03 20.89 -9.50
CA THR A 41 21.70 20.59 -8.96
C THR A 41 20.95 19.69 -9.93
N THR A 42 20.34 18.61 -9.43
CA THR A 42 19.45 17.70 -10.18
C THR A 42 18.02 17.88 -9.70
N THR A 43 17.07 18.07 -10.62
CA THR A 43 15.63 18.01 -10.34
C THR A 43 15.13 16.60 -10.63
N ILE A 44 14.52 15.96 -9.65
CA ILE A 44 14.06 14.57 -9.71
C ILE A 44 12.53 14.57 -9.68
N HIS A 45 11.93 14.01 -10.73
CA HIS A 45 10.49 13.86 -10.89
C HIS A 45 10.05 12.44 -10.56
N ASP A 46 8.82 12.31 -10.04
CA ASP A 46 8.17 11.02 -9.78
C ASP A 46 8.96 10.12 -8.81
N LEU A 47 9.74 10.75 -7.91
CA LEU A 47 10.48 10.05 -6.87
C LEU A 47 9.52 9.30 -5.95
N LEU A 48 9.80 8.01 -5.70
CA LEU A 48 9.04 7.23 -4.73
C LEU A 48 9.13 7.86 -3.34
N ASP A 49 8.00 8.13 -2.71
CA ASP A 49 7.93 8.41 -1.27
C ASP A 49 7.71 7.10 -0.50
N SER A 50 8.79 6.55 0.06
CA SER A 50 8.76 5.34 0.88
C SER A 50 9.76 5.42 2.02
N ASP A 51 9.70 4.48 2.96
CA ASP A 51 10.64 4.45 4.09
C ASP A 51 12.09 4.38 3.61
N ASP A 52 12.38 3.62 2.55
CA ASP A 52 13.71 3.48 1.97
C ASP A 52 14.23 4.81 1.39
N THR A 53 13.40 5.57 0.67
CA THR A 53 13.83 6.87 0.11
C THR A 53 13.89 7.95 1.19
N ARG A 54 13.04 7.90 2.21
CA ARG A 54 13.09 8.80 3.37
C ARG A 54 14.38 8.64 4.17
N VAL A 55 14.81 7.40 4.46
CA VAL A 55 16.09 7.18 5.16
C VAL A 55 17.29 7.57 4.30
N MET A 56 17.23 7.31 2.99
CA MET A 56 18.26 7.79 2.04
C MET A 56 18.35 9.31 2.07
N LEU A 57 17.22 10.02 1.91
CA LEU A 57 17.17 11.49 1.97
C LEU A 57 17.67 12.03 3.32
N GLY A 58 17.34 11.36 4.43
CA GLY A 58 17.87 11.69 5.75
C GLY A 58 19.40 11.61 5.80
N ALA A 59 19.98 10.51 5.29
CA ALA A 59 21.42 10.35 5.20
C ALA A 59 22.08 11.40 4.28
N LEU A 60 21.51 11.66 3.11
CA LEU A 60 22.04 12.66 2.17
C LEU A 60 22.02 14.08 2.74
N ARG A 61 20.98 14.46 3.51
CA ARG A 61 20.96 15.73 4.25
C ARG A 61 22.07 15.79 5.29
N ALA A 62 22.28 14.70 6.05
CA ALA A 62 23.33 14.62 7.05
C ALA A 62 24.75 14.73 6.45
N LEU A 63 24.92 14.27 5.20
CA LEU A 63 26.16 14.42 4.42
C LEU A 63 26.36 15.84 3.85
N GLY A 64 25.37 16.74 3.99
CA GLY A 64 25.45 18.12 3.55
C GLY A 64 24.89 18.40 2.15
N CYS A 65 24.14 17.48 1.55
CA CYS A 65 23.45 17.77 0.29
C CYS A 65 22.36 18.82 0.49
N GLY A 66 22.24 19.78 -0.44
CA GLY A 66 21.11 20.70 -0.46
C GLY A 66 19.87 20.00 -0.99
N ILE A 67 18.84 19.79 -0.17
CA ILE A 67 17.62 19.07 -0.57
C ILE A 67 16.41 19.97 -0.38
N GLU A 68 15.77 20.33 -1.49
CA GLU A 68 14.66 21.30 -1.53
C GLU A 68 13.45 20.71 -2.27
N PRO A 69 12.24 20.77 -1.69
CA PRO A 69 11.01 20.47 -2.43
C PRO A 69 10.79 21.46 -3.58
N ALA A 70 10.33 20.99 -4.73
CA ALA A 70 10.02 21.80 -5.91
C ALA A 70 8.69 21.33 -6.54
N GLY A 71 7.57 21.77 -5.96
CA GLY A 71 6.24 21.26 -6.36
C GLY A 71 6.10 19.77 -6.04
N SER A 72 5.79 18.95 -7.05
CA SER A 72 5.77 17.49 -6.95
C SER A 72 7.13 16.83 -7.22
N SER A 73 8.19 17.64 -7.43
CA SER A 73 9.55 17.17 -7.69
C SER A 73 10.49 17.51 -6.53
N LEU A 74 11.69 16.93 -6.53
CA LEU A 74 12.71 17.16 -5.52
C LEU A 74 14.00 17.69 -6.18
N ARG A 75 14.55 18.79 -5.66
CA ARG A 75 15.86 19.31 -6.10
C ARG A 75 16.95 18.88 -5.13
N ILE A 76 18.01 18.30 -5.67
CA ILE A 76 19.22 17.92 -4.91
C ILE A 76 20.42 18.64 -5.50
N THR A 77 21.06 19.48 -4.68
CA THR A 77 22.38 20.03 -4.95
C THR A 77 23.42 19.09 -4.36
N GLY A 78 24.19 18.46 -5.23
CA GLY A 78 25.15 17.43 -4.86
C GLY A 78 26.45 17.97 -4.27
N LEU A 79 27.23 17.05 -3.71
CA LEU A 79 28.50 17.26 -3.04
C LEU A 79 29.68 17.45 -4.02
N GLY A 80 29.48 17.17 -5.32
CA GLY A 80 30.58 17.18 -6.29
C GLY A 80 31.68 16.15 -6.00
N GLY A 81 31.31 15.04 -5.34
CA GLY A 81 32.24 13.95 -4.97
C GLY A 81 33.15 14.27 -3.79
N GLN A 82 32.90 15.34 -3.03
CA GLN A 82 33.72 15.73 -1.88
C GLN A 82 32.84 16.08 -0.67
N LEU A 83 33.20 15.58 0.51
CA LEU A 83 32.50 15.95 1.74
C LEU A 83 32.74 17.41 2.10
N PRO A 84 31.74 18.09 2.70
CA PRO A 84 31.95 19.38 3.32
C PRO A 84 33.09 19.31 4.36
N PRO A 85 33.98 20.32 4.43
CA PRO A 85 35.09 20.34 5.38
C PRO A 85 34.67 20.14 6.85
N SER A 86 33.43 20.52 7.21
CA SER A 86 32.86 20.35 8.54
C SER A 86 32.64 18.88 8.96
N LEU A 87 32.61 17.94 8.01
CA LEU A 87 32.34 16.52 8.28
C LEU A 87 33.60 15.63 8.25
N GLY A 88 34.76 16.15 7.81
CA GLY A 88 35.96 15.32 7.55
C GLY A 88 36.58 14.61 8.76
N THR A 89 36.22 14.99 9.99
CA THR A 89 36.80 14.42 11.23
C THR A 89 35.77 14.06 12.31
N THR A 90 34.47 14.21 12.04
CA THR A 90 33.41 13.90 13.01
C THR A 90 32.75 12.59 12.63
N LEU A 91 32.66 11.65 13.59
CA LEU A 91 31.89 10.42 13.40
C LEU A 91 30.41 10.77 13.15
N LEU A 92 29.92 10.42 11.96
CA LEU A 92 28.54 10.66 11.57
C LEU A 92 27.71 9.35 11.61
N PRO A 93 26.79 9.19 12.58
CA PRO A 93 25.90 8.05 12.62
C PRO A 93 24.74 8.20 11.61
N LEU A 94 24.51 7.17 10.83
CA LEU A 94 23.48 7.09 9.79
C LEU A 94 22.59 5.85 10.04
N PHE A 95 21.36 6.10 10.47
CA PHE A 95 20.35 5.06 10.63
C PHE A 95 19.59 4.84 9.32
N LEU A 96 19.65 3.63 8.77
CA LEU A 96 19.13 3.29 7.44
C LEU A 96 17.94 2.30 7.48
N GLY A 97 17.32 2.11 8.65
CA GLY A 97 16.16 1.24 8.80
C GLY A 97 16.39 -0.20 8.28
N ASN A 98 15.46 -0.74 7.50
CA ASN A 98 15.63 -2.00 6.77
C ASN A 98 15.93 -1.78 5.26
N ALA A 99 16.43 -0.60 4.88
CA ALA A 99 16.60 -0.20 3.49
C ALA A 99 17.91 -0.77 2.89
N GLY A 100 17.81 -1.94 2.28
CA GLY A 100 18.98 -2.60 1.67
C GLY A 100 19.57 -1.82 0.51
N THR A 101 18.70 -1.19 -0.29
CA THR A 101 19.05 -0.33 -1.41
C THR A 101 19.68 1.00 -1.00
N ALA A 102 19.63 1.36 0.28
CA ALA A 102 20.40 2.48 0.84
C ALA A 102 21.70 2.01 1.48
N MET A 103 21.62 0.98 2.35
CA MET A 103 22.77 0.44 3.09
C MET A 103 23.96 0.10 2.19
N ARG A 104 23.78 -0.72 1.15
CA ARG A 104 24.91 -1.21 0.34
C ARG A 104 25.57 -0.10 -0.49
N PRO A 105 24.83 0.72 -1.26
CA PRO A 105 25.44 1.81 -2.02
C PRO A 105 26.08 2.87 -1.14
N LEU A 106 25.48 3.22 0.01
CA LEU A 106 26.08 4.17 0.95
C LEU A 106 27.36 3.61 1.57
N THR A 107 27.40 2.33 1.98
CA THR A 107 28.65 1.72 2.45
C THR A 107 29.78 1.93 1.45
N ALA A 108 29.55 1.58 0.17
CA ALA A 108 30.59 1.72 -0.86
C ALA A 108 30.97 3.19 -1.13
N ALA A 109 30.00 4.09 -1.28
CA ALA A 109 30.27 5.50 -1.56
C ALA A 109 31.00 6.19 -0.39
N LEU A 110 30.57 5.95 0.84
CA LEU A 110 31.16 6.55 2.04
C LEU A 110 32.58 6.06 2.30
N SER A 111 32.90 4.81 1.95
CA SER A 111 34.28 4.28 1.99
C SER A 111 35.25 5.01 1.05
N LEU A 112 34.74 5.74 0.04
CA LEU A 112 35.54 6.48 -0.92
C LEU A 112 35.41 8.00 -0.80
N LEU A 113 34.50 8.53 0.03
CA LEU A 113 34.30 9.97 0.20
C LEU A 113 35.24 10.62 1.25
N GLY A 114 35.93 9.82 2.07
CA GLY A 114 36.98 10.31 2.98
C GLY A 114 36.50 10.91 4.31
N GLY A 115 35.54 10.27 4.98
CA GLY A 115 35.03 10.67 6.32
C GLY A 115 34.89 9.48 7.27
N GLU A 116 34.36 9.73 8.48
CA GLU A 116 34.14 8.70 9.50
C GLU A 116 32.64 8.48 9.75
N PHE A 117 32.16 7.26 9.55
CA PHE A 117 30.72 6.96 9.52
C PHE A 117 30.36 5.72 10.33
N GLU A 118 29.16 5.72 10.91
CA GLU A 118 28.54 4.53 11.47
C GLU A 118 27.22 4.27 10.73
N LEU A 119 27.03 3.07 10.19
CA LEU A 119 25.83 2.67 9.45
C LEU A 119 25.11 1.58 10.24
N SER A 120 23.87 1.84 10.62
CA SER A 120 23.04 0.92 11.40
C SER A 120 21.61 0.82 10.86
N GLY A 121 20.83 -0.10 11.41
CA GLY A 121 19.44 -0.31 11.00
C GLY A 121 18.61 -0.99 12.10
N VAL A 122 17.44 -1.48 11.71
CA VAL A 122 16.59 -2.30 12.59
C VAL A 122 17.22 -3.70 12.80
N PRO A 123 16.82 -4.50 13.80
CA PRO A 123 17.42 -5.82 14.06
C PRO A 123 17.52 -6.72 12.82
N ARG A 124 16.47 -6.76 11.98
CA ARG A 124 16.48 -7.52 10.73
C ARG A 124 17.59 -7.09 9.76
N MET A 125 17.99 -5.82 9.74
CA MET A 125 19.11 -5.36 8.91
C MET A 125 20.44 -6.02 9.32
N HIS A 126 20.60 -6.36 10.60
CA HIS A 126 21.80 -7.00 11.15
C HIS A 126 21.88 -8.50 10.82
N GLU A 127 20.89 -9.03 10.11
CA GLU A 127 20.85 -10.40 9.59
C GLU A 127 20.96 -10.44 8.06
N ARG A 128 21.05 -9.27 7.41
CA ARG A 128 21.11 -9.19 5.94
C ARG A 128 22.56 -9.07 5.47
N PRO A 129 23.02 -9.95 4.56
CA PRO A 129 24.44 -10.04 4.21
C PRO A 129 24.95 -8.75 3.55
N ILE A 130 26.18 -8.37 3.93
CA ILE A 130 26.97 -7.31 3.30
C ILE A 130 28.45 -7.70 3.14
N GLY A 131 28.85 -8.87 3.68
CA GLY A 131 30.23 -9.36 3.70
C GLY A 131 30.97 -9.25 2.38
N ASP A 132 30.41 -9.79 1.28
CA ASP A 132 31.09 -9.76 -0.02
C ASP A 132 31.36 -8.34 -0.54
N LEU A 133 30.53 -7.35 -0.17
CA LEU A 133 30.78 -5.94 -0.50
C LEU A 133 31.92 -5.38 0.34
N VAL A 134 31.93 -5.66 1.64
CA VAL A 134 33.01 -5.23 2.54
C VAL A 134 34.33 -5.86 2.10
N ASP A 135 34.35 -7.15 1.75
CA ASP A 135 35.54 -7.84 1.25
C ASP A 135 36.07 -7.20 -0.05
N ALA A 136 35.18 -6.80 -0.95
CA ALA A 136 35.55 -6.07 -2.17
C ALA A 136 36.12 -4.67 -1.88
N LEU A 137 35.58 -3.95 -0.89
CA LEU A 137 36.11 -2.65 -0.47
C LEU A 137 37.44 -2.80 0.29
N THR A 138 37.61 -3.85 1.09
CA THR A 138 38.87 -4.13 1.78
C THR A 138 40.00 -4.51 0.80
N GLN A 139 39.69 -5.16 -0.32
CA GLN A 139 40.66 -5.36 -1.42
C GLN A 139 41.24 -4.04 -1.95
N LEU A 140 40.47 -2.94 -1.88
CA LEU A 140 40.92 -1.59 -2.25
C LEU A 140 41.74 -0.90 -1.17
N GLY A 141 41.84 -1.46 0.03
CA GLY A 141 42.43 -0.81 1.20
C GLY A 141 41.45 0.01 2.04
N CYS A 142 40.14 -0.02 1.74
CA CYS A 142 39.14 0.60 2.59
C CYS A 142 39.08 -0.09 3.97
N ARG A 143 38.93 0.70 5.03
CA ARG A 143 38.89 0.23 6.42
C ARG A 143 37.47 0.28 6.95
N ILE A 144 36.90 -0.89 7.23
CA ILE A 144 35.51 -1.05 7.67
C ILE A 144 35.48 -2.07 8.81
N ASP A 145 34.94 -1.69 9.96
CA ASP A 145 34.74 -2.59 11.10
C ASP A 145 33.29 -3.07 11.16
N TYR A 146 33.09 -4.35 11.49
CA TYR A 146 31.80 -4.87 11.93
C TYR A 146 31.61 -4.53 13.40
N LEU A 147 30.55 -3.82 13.74
CA LEU A 147 30.21 -3.47 15.13
C LEU A 147 29.36 -4.54 15.82
N GLY A 148 28.92 -5.56 15.07
CA GLY A 148 28.17 -6.71 15.55
C GLY A 148 28.71 -8.02 14.97
N ASN A 149 27.88 -8.74 14.21
CA ASN A 149 28.25 -10.01 13.61
C ASN A 149 29.08 -9.80 12.32
N PRO A 150 30.22 -10.49 12.14
CA PRO A 150 30.97 -10.44 10.88
C PRO A 150 30.11 -10.79 9.66
N GLY A 151 30.21 -9.99 8.62
CA GLY A 151 29.44 -10.14 7.37
C GLY A 151 28.08 -9.43 7.35
N TYR A 152 27.70 -8.76 8.44
CA TYR A 152 26.40 -8.09 8.60
C TYR A 152 26.54 -6.70 9.25
N PRO A 153 25.66 -5.72 8.94
CA PRO A 153 25.59 -4.46 9.69
C PRO A 153 25.33 -4.70 11.20
N PRO A 154 25.64 -3.74 12.10
CA PRO A 154 26.13 -2.39 11.85
C PRO A 154 27.62 -2.31 11.48
N LEU A 155 27.99 -1.26 10.74
CA LEU A 155 29.34 -1.04 10.22
C LEU A 155 29.92 0.31 10.70
N ARG A 156 31.23 0.35 10.97
CA ARG A 156 31.99 1.60 11.09
C ARG A 156 32.93 1.74 9.90
N ILE A 157 32.87 2.87 9.20
CA ILE A 157 33.71 3.18 8.05
C ILE A 157 34.71 4.25 8.47
N HIS A 158 35.99 4.00 8.21
CA HIS A 158 37.07 4.91 8.53
C HIS A 158 37.57 5.65 7.28
N PRO A 159 38.13 6.86 7.42
CA PRO A 159 38.68 7.60 6.29
C PRO A 159 39.92 6.88 5.71
N VAL A 160 40.01 6.89 4.38
CA VAL A 160 41.17 6.40 3.62
C VAL A 160 41.49 7.42 2.52
N SER A 161 42.77 7.74 2.34
CA SER A 161 43.20 8.63 1.25
C SER A 161 43.13 7.90 -0.09
N HIS A 162 42.74 8.59 -1.16
CA HIS A 162 42.68 7.99 -2.51
C HIS A 162 44.05 7.48 -2.98
N ASP A 163 45.14 8.14 -2.55
CA ASP A 163 46.51 7.73 -2.88
C ASP A 163 46.92 6.41 -2.20
N GLU A 164 46.19 5.98 -1.18
CA GLU A 164 46.42 4.71 -0.47
C GLU A 164 45.63 3.54 -1.09
N LEU A 165 44.72 3.81 -2.03
CA LEU A 165 43.84 2.79 -2.59
C LEU A 165 44.57 1.86 -3.56
N ALA A 166 44.33 0.55 -3.41
CA ALA A 166 44.90 -0.49 -4.27
C ALA A 166 44.12 -0.62 -5.59
N LEU A 167 44.33 0.33 -6.51
CA LEU A 167 43.62 0.40 -7.80
C LEU A 167 44.37 -0.25 -8.98
N GLY A 168 45.59 -0.78 -8.74
CA GLY A 168 46.44 -1.36 -9.79
C GLY A 168 46.04 -2.78 -10.24
N ALA A 169 45.08 -3.42 -9.56
CA ALA A 169 44.61 -4.76 -9.88
C ALA A 169 43.06 -4.79 -9.94
N PRO A 170 42.46 -5.74 -10.69
CA PRO A 170 41.02 -5.90 -10.70
C PRO A 170 40.44 -6.23 -9.33
N ILE A 171 39.34 -5.56 -8.97
CA ILE A 171 38.57 -5.81 -7.75
C ILE A 171 37.65 -6.98 -8.02
N ARG A 172 37.68 -8.01 -7.18
CA ARG A 172 36.84 -9.20 -7.38
C ARG A 172 35.63 -9.16 -6.47
N VAL A 173 34.46 -9.39 -7.07
CA VAL A 173 33.17 -9.47 -6.36
C VAL A 173 32.39 -10.68 -6.83
N ARG A 174 31.72 -11.36 -5.91
CA ARG A 174 30.85 -12.50 -6.25
C ARG A 174 29.60 -12.06 -7.01
N GLY A 175 29.33 -12.73 -8.12
CA GLY A 175 28.16 -12.46 -8.97
C GLY A 175 26.90 -13.22 -8.56
N ASP A 176 27.03 -14.27 -7.76
CA ASP A 176 26.01 -15.29 -7.49
C ASP A 176 25.24 -15.06 -6.18
N VAL A 177 25.63 -14.06 -5.37
CA VAL A 177 25.00 -13.77 -4.07
C VAL A 177 23.98 -12.64 -4.16
N SER A 178 24.39 -11.47 -4.66
CA SER A 178 23.53 -10.29 -4.74
C SER A 178 24.04 -9.27 -5.76
N SER A 179 23.18 -8.82 -6.67
CA SER A 179 23.49 -7.73 -7.59
C SER A 179 23.80 -6.41 -6.88
N GLN A 180 23.31 -6.23 -5.64
CA GLN A 180 23.50 -4.99 -4.90
C GLN A 180 24.98 -4.68 -4.63
N PHE A 181 25.83 -5.70 -4.48
CA PHE A 181 27.25 -5.51 -4.20
C PHE A 181 27.99 -4.96 -5.41
N LEU A 182 27.85 -5.61 -6.57
CA LEU A 182 28.41 -5.11 -7.82
C LEU A 182 27.85 -3.73 -8.18
N THR A 183 26.55 -3.50 -8.01
CA THR A 183 25.99 -2.16 -8.30
C THR A 183 26.49 -1.09 -7.32
N ALA A 184 26.72 -1.41 -6.05
CA ALA A 184 27.30 -0.48 -5.09
C ALA A 184 28.73 -0.10 -5.49
N LEU A 185 29.55 -1.06 -5.92
CA LEU A 185 30.89 -0.80 -6.45
C LEU A 185 30.84 0.07 -7.72
N LEU A 186 29.97 -0.24 -8.68
CA LEU A 186 29.81 0.53 -9.92
C LEU A 186 29.40 1.99 -9.63
N LEU A 187 28.59 2.23 -8.60
CA LEU A 187 28.16 3.57 -8.17
C LEU A 187 29.25 4.31 -7.36
N ALA A 188 30.13 3.61 -6.67
CA ALA A 188 31.10 4.24 -5.78
C ALA A 188 32.45 4.51 -6.47
N LEU A 189 32.96 3.56 -7.26
CA LEU A 189 34.32 3.61 -7.81
C LEU A 189 34.63 4.80 -8.73
N PRO A 190 33.67 5.42 -9.45
CA PRO A 190 33.94 6.67 -10.15
C PRO A 190 34.50 7.79 -9.26
N LEU A 191 34.27 7.76 -7.94
CA LEU A 191 34.85 8.71 -6.98
C LEU A 191 36.37 8.63 -6.88
N ALA A 192 36.98 7.48 -7.18
CA ALA A 192 38.41 7.21 -7.04
C ALA A 192 39.11 6.97 -8.39
N ALA A 193 38.44 7.21 -9.52
CA ALA A 193 38.90 6.84 -10.86
C ALA A 193 39.99 7.77 -11.43
N ALA A 194 41.11 7.93 -10.74
CA ALA A 194 42.30 8.60 -11.28
C ALA A 194 42.93 7.81 -12.45
N ASN A 195 42.81 6.48 -12.40
CA ASN A 195 43.15 5.54 -13.46
C ASN A 195 41.91 4.71 -13.82
N ASP A 196 42.01 3.89 -14.87
CA ASP A 196 40.98 2.89 -15.16
C ASP A 196 40.83 1.94 -13.96
N ILE A 197 39.62 1.77 -13.47
CA ILE A 197 39.31 0.82 -12.38
C ILE A 197 38.56 -0.36 -12.97
N VAL A 198 39.01 -1.58 -12.67
CA VAL A 198 38.44 -2.81 -13.20
C VAL A 198 37.75 -3.60 -12.09
N ILE A 199 36.53 -4.04 -12.33
CA ILE A 199 35.81 -5.01 -11.51
C ILE A 199 35.72 -6.33 -12.29
N GLU A 200 36.08 -7.45 -11.67
CA GLU A 200 35.91 -8.81 -12.16
C GLU A 200 34.82 -9.53 -11.35
N VAL A 201 33.85 -10.11 -12.05
CA VAL A 201 32.76 -10.90 -11.43
C VAL A 201 33.20 -12.35 -11.30
N VAL A 202 33.12 -12.86 -10.07
CA VAL A 202 33.41 -14.26 -9.76
C VAL A 202 32.10 -15.06 -9.77
N GLY A 203 32.07 -16.13 -10.57
CA GLY A 203 30.90 -17.01 -10.70
C GLY A 203 29.85 -16.49 -11.67
N GLU A 204 28.67 -17.11 -11.67
CA GLU A 204 27.56 -16.68 -12.52
C GLU A 204 26.90 -15.43 -11.97
N LEU A 205 26.74 -14.41 -12.83
CA LEU A 205 26.09 -13.17 -12.44
C LEU A 205 24.57 -13.32 -12.43
N ILE A 206 23.96 -13.24 -11.24
CA ILE A 206 22.51 -13.19 -11.08
C ILE A 206 21.98 -11.77 -11.19
N SER A 207 20.66 -11.62 -11.42
CA SER A 207 19.99 -10.31 -11.30
C SER A 207 20.58 -9.22 -12.21
N LYS A 208 21.07 -9.62 -13.40
CA LYS A 208 21.63 -8.76 -14.46
C LYS A 208 20.84 -7.48 -14.73
N PRO A 209 19.49 -7.46 -14.71
CA PRO A 209 18.76 -6.24 -15.02
C PRO A 209 19.00 -5.08 -14.03
N TYR A 210 19.29 -5.37 -12.76
CA TYR A 210 19.63 -4.32 -11.80
C TYR A 210 20.98 -3.65 -12.10
N ILE A 211 21.88 -4.37 -12.77
CA ILE A 211 23.14 -3.83 -13.24
C ILE A 211 22.90 -3.00 -14.49
N GLU A 212 22.01 -3.43 -15.40
CA GLU A 212 21.62 -2.61 -16.56
C GLU A 212 21.03 -1.27 -16.14
N ILE A 213 20.11 -1.25 -15.17
CA ILE A 213 19.59 0.01 -14.59
C ILE A 213 20.75 0.89 -14.11
N THR A 214 21.73 0.30 -13.42
CA THR A 214 22.87 1.02 -12.85
C THR A 214 23.76 1.62 -13.93
N LEU A 215 24.08 0.86 -14.98
CA LEU A 215 24.90 1.32 -16.10
C LEU A 215 24.19 2.44 -16.89
N ASN A 216 22.88 2.29 -17.15
CA ASN A 216 22.09 3.32 -17.82
C ASN A 216 22.05 4.62 -17.01
N LEU A 217 21.85 4.54 -15.69
CA LEU A 217 21.84 5.72 -14.83
C LEU A 217 23.23 6.35 -14.74
N LEU A 218 24.31 5.58 -14.60
CA LEU A 218 25.68 6.09 -14.63
C LEU A 218 25.94 6.90 -15.91
N ALA A 219 25.52 6.39 -17.07
CA ALA A 219 25.68 7.09 -18.35
C ALA A 219 24.95 8.45 -18.36
N ARG A 220 23.74 8.52 -17.77
CA ARG A 220 22.98 9.78 -17.63
C ARG A 220 23.68 10.80 -16.73
N PHE A 221 24.49 10.34 -15.77
CA PHE A 221 25.31 11.20 -14.89
C PHE A 221 26.75 11.38 -15.39
N GLY A 222 27.01 11.06 -16.67
CA GLY A 222 28.27 11.35 -17.37
C GLY A 222 29.32 10.23 -17.32
N ILE A 223 28.99 9.04 -16.82
CA ILE A 223 29.95 7.94 -16.66
C ILE A 223 29.55 6.76 -17.54
N THR A 224 30.35 6.52 -18.58
CA THR A 224 30.15 5.37 -19.47
C THR A 224 31.08 4.23 -19.05
N VAL A 225 30.55 3.27 -18.29
CA VAL A 225 31.29 2.06 -17.90
C VAL A 225 31.44 1.15 -19.12
N ARG A 226 32.68 0.74 -19.41
CA ARG A 226 32.95 -0.28 -20.44
C ARG A 226 32.67 -1.66 -19.86
N ARG A 227 32.08 -2.53 -20.66
CA ARG A 227 31.65 -3.87 -20.24
C ARG A 227 32.15 -4.92 -21.22
N ASP A 228 32.92 -5.88 -20.73
CA ASP A 228 33.30 -7.09 -21.48
C ASP A 228 32.46 -8.25 -20.93
N GLY A 229 31.37 -8.58 -21.65
CA GLY A 229 30.41 -9.59 -21.22
C GLY A 229 29.69 -9.24 -19.91
N TRP A 230 29.58 -10.18 -18.99
CA TRP A 230 29.08 -9.97 -17.62
C TRP A 230 30.18 -10.21 -16.57
N GLU A 231 31.37 -10.57 -17.03
CA GLU A 231 32.50 -10.98 -16.24
C GLU A 231 33.40 -9.81 -15.85
N ARG A 232 33.38 -8.71 -16.63
CA ARG A 232 34.28 -7.58 -16.43
C ARG A 232 33.64 -6.22 -16.71
N PHE A 233 33.89 -5.28 -15.81
CA PHE A 233 33.46 -3.88 -15.92
C PHE A 233 34.66 -2.95 -15.72
N THR A 234 34.79 -1.94 -16.56
CA THR A 234 35.87 -0.94 -16.47
C THR A 234 35.28 0.46 -16.35
N ILE A 235 35.51 1.08 -15.19
CA ILE A 235 35.24 2.50 -14.96
C ILE A 235 36.40 3.30 -15.57
N PRO A 236 36.15 4.21 -16.52
CA PRO A 236 37.22 4.98 -17.16
C PRO A 236 37.94 5.94 -16.21
N ALA A 237 39.24 6.12 -16.42
CA ALA A 237 40.03 7.18 -15.80
C ALA A 237 39.39 8.57 -16.03
N GLY A 238 39.43 9.43 -15.01
CA GLY A 238 38.87 10.78 -15.05
C GLY A 238 37.35 10.83 -14.93
N SER A 239 36.68 9.73 -14.62
CA SER A 239 35.23 9.70 -14.37
C SER A 239 34.84 10.72 -13.29
N ARG A 240 33.83 11.55 -13.59
CA ARG A 240 33.27 12.53 -12.66
C ARG A 240 31.77 12.61 -12.83
N TYR A 241 31.04 12.66 -11.72
CA TYR A 241 29.60 12.80 -11.74
C TYR A 241 29.18 14.24 -12.10
N SER A 242 28.33 14.36 -13.11
CA SER A 242 27.71 15.62 -13.53
C SER A 242 26.19 15.51 -13.45
N SER A 243 25.54 16.55 -12.91
CA SER A 243 24.08 16.60 -12.92
C SER A 243 23.55 16.60 -14.36
N PRO A 244 22.52 15.80 -14.67
CA PRO A 244 21.80 15.89 -15.95
C PRO A 244 20.84 17.09 -16.00
N GLY A 245 20.76 17.89 -14.94
CA GLY A 245 19.78 18.97 -14.77
C GLY A 245 18.42 18.44 -14.29
N GLU A 246 17.83 17.52 -15.04
CA GLU A 246 16.51 16.93 -14.75
C GLU A 246 16.49 15.43 -15.03
N ILE A 247 15.75 14.68 -14.22
CA ILE A 247 15.57 13.24 -14.39
C ILE A 247 14.19 12.79 -13.89
N HIS A 248 13.52 11.97 -14.70
CA HIS A 248 12.29 11.28 -14.32
C HIS A 248 12.59 9.87 -13.84
N VAL A 249 11.97 9.51 -12.72
CA VAL A 249 11.94 8.14 -12.21
C VAL A 249 10.78 7.41 -12.90
N GLU A 250 11.09 6.33 -13.63
CA GLU A 250 10.04 5.47 -14.19
C GLU A 250 9.21 4.82 -13.09
N ALA A 251 7.95 4.54 -13.36
CA ALA A 251 7.11 3.82 -12.42
C ALA A 251 7.60 2.37 -12.23
N ASP A 252 7.39 1.79 -11.05
CA ASP A 252 8.02 0.51 -10.69
C ASP A 252 7.49 -0.65 -11.55
N ALA A 253 8.39 -1.25 -12.35
CA ALA A 253 8.03 -2.35 -13.25
C ALA A 253 7.64 -3.64 -12.49
N SER A 254 8.21 -3.86 -11.30
CA SER A 254 7.78 -4.94 -10.42
C SER A 254 6.39 -4.68 -9.82
N SER A 255 6.03 -3.44 -9.47
CA SER A 255 4.65 -3.11 -9.06
C SER A 255 3.68 -3.22 -10.22
N ALA A 256 4.14 -2.95 -11.45
CA ALA A 256 3.32 -3.12 -12.65
C ALA A 256 2.91 -4.57 -12.88
N SER A 257 3.68 -5.57 -12.43
CA SER A 257 3.32 -6.98 -12.61
C SER A 257 1.97 -7.32 -11.98
N TYR A 258 1.61 -6.71 -10.84
CA TYR A 258 0.32 -6.95 -10.19
C TYR A 258 -0.86 -6.50 -11.05
N PHE A 259 -0.72 -5.36 -11.73
CA PHE A 259 -1.78 -4.81 -12.59
C PHE A 259 -1.77 -5.43 -14.00
N ILE A 260 -0.62 -5.89 -14.48
CA ILE A 260 -0.53 -6.75 -15.67
C ILE A 260 -1.26 -8.08 -15.37
N ALA A 261 -0.98 -8.70 -14.22
CA ALA A 261 -1.67 -9.93 -13.81
C ALA A 261 -3.17 -9.69 -13.59
N LEU A 262 -3.55 -8.57 -12.98
CA LEU A 262 -4.96 -8.19 -12.81
C LEU A 262 -5.68 -8.13 -14.16
N GLY A 263 -5.13 -7.42 -15.16
CA GLY A 263 -5.72 -7.38 -16.50
C GLY A 263 -5.72 -8.72 -17.23
N ALA A 264 -4.83 -9.64 -16.86
CA ALA A 264 -4.81 -11.01 -17.41
C ALA A 264 -5.83 -11.95 -16.73
N ILE A 265 -6.12 -11.74 -15.44
CA ILE A 265 -7.00 -12.60 -14.63
C ILE A 265 -8.46 -12.12 -14.73
N ALA A 266 -8.68 -10.82 -14.53
CA ALA A 266 -10.00 -10.25 -14.32
C ALA A 266 -10.81 -10.17 -15.62
N THR A 267 -12.12 -10.23 -15.48
CA THR A 267 -13.05 -9.83 -16.55
C THR A 267 -13.19 -8.31 -16.59
N GLY A 268 -13.50 -7.76 -17.76
CA GLY A 268 -13.92 -6.36 -17.90
C GLY A 268 -15.20 -6.07 -17.12
N VAL A 269 -15.43 -4.79 -16.84
CA VAL A 269 -16.38 -4.30 -15.86
C VAL A 269 -17.10 -3.07 -16.41
N SER A 270 -18.42 -2.98 -16.20
CA SER A 270 -19.20 -1.77 -16.47
C SER A 270 -19.00 -1.16 -17.88
N GLY A 271 -18.82 -2.03 -18.89
CA GLY A 271 -18.59 -1.64 -20.29
C GLY A 271 -17.15 -1.21 -20.62
N GLN A 272 -16.23 -1.27 -19.66
CA GLN A 272 -14.79 -1.10 -19.85
C GLN A 272 -14.10 -2.47 -19.82
N ASP A 273 -13.03 -2.61 -20.60
CA ASP A 273 -12.27 -3.86 -20.70
C ASP A 273 -10.77 -3.57 -20.59
N GLY A 274 -10.15 -4.18 -19.58
CA GLY A 274 -8.72 -4.11 -19.36
C GLY A 274 -8.24 -3.06 -18.35
N ILE A 275 -6.95 -3.17 -18.05
CA ILE A 275 -6.22 -2.32 -17.12
C ILE A 275 -5.17 -1.54 -17.91
N ARG A 276 -5.24 -0.22 -17.82
CA ARG A 276 -4.20 0.69 -18.30
C ARG A 276 -3.27 1.06 -17.16
N ILE A 277 -1.97 0.91 -17.38
CA ILE A 277 -0.93 1.29 -16.43
C ILE A 277 -0.20 2.50 -17.01
N GLU A 278 -0.14 3.60 -16.27
CA GLU A 278 0.63 4.79 -16.62
C GLU A 278 1.98 4.83 -15.89
N GLY A 279 3.00 5.41 -16.54
CA GLY A 279 4.31 5.66 -15.95
C GLY A 279 5.37 4.61 -16.28
N VAL A 280 5.00 3.57 -17.03
CA VAL A 280 5.91 2.53 -17.51
C VAL A 280 5.42 1.99 -18.86
N GLY A 281 6.35 1.66 -19.76
CA GLY A 281 6.07 1.04 -21.06
C GLY A 281 7.10 -0.05 -21.39
N ALA A 282 6.93 -0.75 -22.51
CA ALA A 282 7.76 -1.90 -22.90
C ALA A 282 9.25 -1.55 -23.14
N ALA A 283 9.58 -0.27 -23.30
CA ALA A 283 10.94 0.23 -23.44
C ALA A 283 11.61 0.62 -22.10
N SER A 284 10.97 0.34 -20.96
CA SER A 284 11.52 0.58 -19.62
C SER A 284 12.92 -0.02 -19.46
N ILE A 285 13.81 0.69 -18.75
CA ILE A 285 15.15 0.19 -18.42
C ILE A 285 15.12 -0.90 -17.33
N GLN A 286 13.96 -1.14 -16.70
CA GLN A 286 13.81 -2.08 -15.61
C GLN A 286 13.59 -3.50 -16.14
N GLY A 287 14.38 -4.47 -15.68
CA GLY A 287 14.26 -5.87 -16.15
C GLY A 287 12.88 -6.48 -15.98
N ASP A 288 12.23 -6.17 -14.87
CA ASP A 288 10.91 -6.70 -14.51
C ASP A 288 9.82 -6.32 -15.53
N ILE A 289 10.07 -5.35 -16.42
CA ILE A 289 9.17 -5.08 -17.56
C ILE A 289 8.98 -6.31 -18.45
N ARG A 290 9.95 -7.23 -18.51
CA ARG A 290 9.86 -8.49 -19.25
C ARG A 290 8.77 -9.42 -18.71
N PHE A 291 8.15 -9.10 -17.58
CA PHE A 291 6.93 -9.75 -17.13
C PHE A 291 5.83 -9.71 -18.20
N ILE A 292 5.80 -8.69 -19.07
CA ILE A 292 4.87 -8.64 -20.21
C ILE A 292 4.98 -9.87 -21.11
N ASP A 293 6.19 -10.42 -21.28
CA ASP A 293 6.41 -11.58 -22.15
C ASP A 293 5.90 -12.85 -21.50
N ALA A 294 6.09 -13.00 -20.19
CA ALA A 294 5.53 -14.10 -19.41
C ALA A 294 3.99 -14.04 -19.39
N ALA A 295 3.42 -12.86 -19.18
CA ALA A 295 1.97 -12.66 -19.22
C ALA A 295 1.38 -13.00 -20.61
N LYS A 296 2.05 -12.58 -21.70
CA LYS A 296 1.68 -12.95 -23.08
C LYS A 296 1.77 -14.46 -23.31
N GLN A 297 2.80 -15.14 -22.78
CA GLN A 297 2.92 -16.60 -22.86
C GLN A 297 1.76 -17.31 -22.15
N MET A 298 1.33 -16.79 -20.99
CA MET A 298 0.13 -17.25 -20.28
C MET A 298 -1.17 -16.88 -21.01
N GLY A 299 -1.11 -16.05 -22.05
CA GLY A 299 -2.24 -15.72 -22.93
C GLY A 299 -2.86 -14.35 -22.73
N ALA A 300 -2.26 -13.47 -21.93
CA ALA A 300 -2.70 -12.08 -21.79
C ALA A 300 -2.51 -11.30 -23.10
N LEU A 301 -3.41 -10.36 -23.38
CA LEU A 301 -3.25 -9.40 -24.46
C LEU A 301 -2.61 -8.14 -23.87
N VAL A 302 -1.41 -7.80 -24.33
CA VAL A 302 -0.67 -6.64 -23.82
C VAL A 302 -0.25 -5.74 -24.98
N ASP A 303 -0.73 -4.51 -24.95
CA ASP A 303 -0.29 -3.41 -25.81
C ASP A 303 0.55 -2.41 -25.00
N SER A 304 1.39 -1.64 -25.68
CA SER A 304 2.29 -0.69 -25.01
C SER A 304 2.61 0.53 -25.86
N GLY A 305 2.65 1.67 -25.20
CA GLY A 305 3.25 2.90 -25.72
C GLY A 305 4.48 3.35 -24.92
N PRO A 306 5.00 4.57 -25.18
CA PRO A 306 6.23 5.05 -24.57
C PRO A 306 6.22 5.13 -23.04
N ASN A 307 5.06 5.36 -22.42
CA ASN A 307 4.92 5.52 -20.97
C ASN A 307 3.61 4.90 -20.44
N TRP A 308 3.10 3.88 -21.13
CA TRP A 308 1.92 3.16 -20.69
C TRP A 308 1.92 1.70 -21.18
N LEU A 309 1.18 0.87 -20.45
CA LEU A 309 0.79 -0.49 -20.82
C LEU A 309 -0.74 -0.61 -20.80
N GLU A 310 -1.29 -1.42 -21.68
CA GLU A 310 -2.73 -1.74 -21.71
C GLU A 310 -2.88 -3.25 -21.73
N ILE A 311 -3.55 -3.80 -20.72
CA ILE A 311 -3.65 -5.25 -20.52
C ILE A 311 -5.10 -5.67 -20.53
N ARG A 312 -5.43 -6.65 -21.37
CA ARG A 312 -6.74 -7.29 -21.42
C ARG A 312 -6.61 -8.79 -21.29
N ARG A 313 -7.64 -9.43 -20.76
CA ARG A 313 -7.70 -10.88 -20.67
C ARG A 313 -7.78 -11.47 -22.06
N GLY A 314 -6.88 -12.40 -22.37
CA GLY A 314 -6.87 -13.14 -23.63
C GLY A 314 -7.35 -14.57 -23.43
N ALA A 315 -6.42 -15.54 -23.54
CA ALA A 315 -6.76 -16.95 -23.33
C ALA A 315 -7.25 -17.19 -21.89
N TRP A 316 -8.33 -17.98 -21.76
CA TRP A 316 -8.89 -18.37 -20.47
C TRP A 316 -9.34 -19.84 -20.47
N PRO A 317 -8.97 -20.66 -19.47
CA PRO A 317 -8.00 -20.38 -18.39
C PRO A 317 -6.64 -19.90 -18.93
N LEU A 318 -5.81 -19.30 -18.06
CA LEU A 318 -4.46 -18.93 -18.45
C LEU A 318 -3.69 -20.17 -18.92
N LYS A 319 -2.71 -20.01 -19.80
CA LYS A 319 -1.84 -21.12 -20.21
C LYS A 319 -0.78 -21.37 -19.15
N ALA A 320 -0.56 -22.63 -18.80
CA ALA A 320 0.54 -23.03 -17.95
C ALA A 320 1.90 -22.66 -18.57
N ILE A 321 2.88 -22.30 -17.72
CA ILE A 321 4.23 -21.91 -18.17
C ILE A 321 5.34 -22.67 -17.42
N ASP A 322 6.46 -22.91 -18.11
CA ASP A 322 7.74 -23.30 -17.51
C ASP A 322 8.76 -22.20 -17.83
N LEU A 323 9.18 -21.45 -16.80
CA LEU A 323 9.94 -20.22 -16.98
C LEU A 323 11.20 -20.20 -16.11
N ASP A 324 12.32 -19.82 -16.73
CA ASP A 324 13.48 -19.31 -16.01
C ASP A 324 13.20 -17.87 -15.55
N ALA A 325 13.06 -17.69 -14.24
CA ALA A 325 12.66 -16.42 -13.64
C ALA A 325 13.85 -15.52 -13.23
N ASN A 326 15.09 -15.86 -13.58
CA ASN A 326 16.28 -15.06 -13.22
C ASN A 326 16.25 -13.64 -13.84
N HIS A 327 15.51 -13.45 -14.94
CA HIS A 327 15.37 -12.16 -15.62
C HIS A 327 14.29 -11.24 -15.03
N ILE A 328 13.36 -11.79 -14.25
CA ILE A 328 12.27 -11.06 -13.60
C ILE A 328 12.12 -11.50 -12.15
N PRO A 329 13.23 -11.54 -11.37
CA PRO A 329 13.28 -12.29 -10.13
C PRO A 329 12.26 -11.76 -9.11
N ASP A 330 11.92 -10.49 -9.16
CA ASP A 330 11.00 -9.88 -8.22
C ASP A 330 9.53 -9.95 -8.69
N ALA A 331 9.27 -9.71 -9.99
CA ALA A 331 7.94 -9.84 -10.59
C ALA A 331 7.45 -11.30 -10.76
N ALA A 332 8.35 -12.29 -10.78
CA ALA A 332 7.98 -13.70 -10.94
C ALA A 332 7.09 -14.25 -9.80
N MET A 333 7.07 -13.62 -8.62
CA MET A 333 6.12 -13.98 -7.55
C MET A 333 4.66 -13.83 -8.00
N THR A 334 4.39 -12.85 -8.87
CA THR A 334 3.05 -12.65 -9.41
C THR A 334 2.62 -13.79 -10.33
N LEU A 335 3.57 -14.39 -11.09
CA LEU A 335 3.29 -15.57 -11.92
C LEU A 335 2.85 -16.78 -11.09
N ALA A 336 3.40 -16.94 -9.87
CA ALA A 336 3.01 -18.03 -8.99
C ALA A 336 1.54 -17.95 -8.55
N VAL A 337 0.98 -16.75 -8.40
CA VAL A 337 -0.47 -16.57 -8.14
C VAL A 337 -1.28 -16.68 -9.44
N MET A 338 -0.78 -16.16 -10.57
CA MET A 338 -1.43 -16.38 -11.87
C MET A 338 -1.57 -17.87 -12.21
N ALA A 339 -0.63 -18.71 -11.78
CA ALA A 339 -0.68 -20.15 -11.98
C ALA A 339 -1.90 -20.84 -11.36
N LEU A 340 -2.54 -20.24 -10.34
CA LEU A 340 -3.81 -20.74 -9.79
C LEU A 340 -4.96 -20.71 -10.81
N TYR A 341 -4.84 -19.85 -11.83
CA TYR A 341 -5.82 -19.62 -12.89
C TYR A 341 -5.43 -20.30 -14.21
N ALA A 342 -4.38 -21.13 -14.21
CA ALA A 342 -3.87 -21.78 -15.40
C ALA A 342 -4.61 -23.08 -15.75
N ASP A 343 -4.44 -23.55 -16.99
CA ASP A 343 -4.97 -24.81 -17.52
C ASP A 343 -4.11 -26.04 -17.18
N GLY A 344 -2.99 -25.83 -16.46
CA GLY A 344 -2.08 -26.87 -16.03
C GLY A 344 -1.00 -26.36 -15.07
N PRO A 345 -0.14 -27.26 -14.55
CA PRO A 345 0.90 -26.89 -13.60
C PRO A 345 1.93 -25.95 -14.22
N SER A 346 2.23 -24.86 -13.51
CA SER A 346 3.28 -23.91 -13.90
C SER A 346 4.54 -24.08 -13.04
N LEU A 347 5.72 -24.01 -13.66
CA LEU A 347 7.02 -24.18 -13.01
C LEU A 347 7.86 -22.91 -13.18
N LEU A 348 8.30 -22.34 -12.06
CA LEU A 348 9.25 -21.23 -12.03
C LEU A 348 10.60 -21.74 -11.51
N ARG A 349 11.67 -21.56 -12.28
CA ARG A 349 13.04 -22.04 -11.99
C ARG A 349 14.02 -20.89 -11.79
N ASN A 350 15.21 -21.20 -11.27
CA ASN A 350 16.32 -20.27 -11.05
C ASN A 350 15.96 -19.11 -10.12
N ILE A 351 15.19 -19.41 -9.07
CA ILE A 351 14.73 -18.45 -8.06
C ILE A 351 15.41 -18.63 -6.71
N ALA A 352 16.58 -19.27 -6.63
CA ALA A 352 17.32 -19.49 -5.37
C ALA A 352 17.49 -18.21 -4.53
N SER A 353 17.66 -17.06 -5.20
CA SER A 353 17.79 -15.76 -4.54
C SER A 353 16.58 -15.35 -3.69
N TRP A 354 15.40 -15.94 -3.90
CA TRP A 354 14.17 -15.70 -3.12
C TRP A 354 14.30 -16.07 -1.65
N ARG A 355 15.18 -17.02 -1.32
CA ARG A 355 15.35 -17.52 0.04
C ARG A 355 16.00 -16.50 0.99
N VAL A 356 16.77 -15.56 0.44
CA VAL A 356 17.61 -14.62 1.20
C VAL A 356 17.18 -13.15 1.02
N LYS A 357 15.92 -12.91 0.66
CA LYS A 357 15.34 -11.56 0.51
C LYS A 357 14.78 -11.07 1.84
N GLU A 358 13.65 -10.35 1.82
CA GLU A 358 12.95 -9.92 3.03
C GLU A 358 12.57 -11.10 3.94
N THR A 359 11.97 -12.13 3.34
CA THR A 359 11.64 -13.44 3.92
C THR A 359 12.17 -14.55 3.01
N ASP A 360 12.06 -15.82 3.41
CA ASP A 360 12.19 -16.93 2.46
C ASP A 360 10.92 -16.97 1.60
N ARG A 361 10.99 -16.33 0.42
CA ARG A 361 9.82 -16.17 -0.45
C ARG A 361 9.38 -17.47 -1.09
N ILE A 362 10.25 -18.47 -1.24
CA ILE A 362 9.83 -19.77 -1.79
C ILE A 362 8.91 -20.45 -0.77
N ASP A 363 9.35 -20.50 0.48
CA ASP A 363 8.59 -21.13 1.55
C ASP A 363 7.32 -20.34 1.86
N ALA A 364 7.39 -19.00 1.90
CA ALA A 364 6.21 -18.15 2.08
C ALA A 364 5.17 -18.38 0.97
N MET A 365 5.57 -18.30 -0.32
CA MET A 365 4.63 -18.52 -1.41
C MET A 365 4.03 -19.93 -1.38
N ALA A 366 4.83 -20.97 -1.11
CA ALA A 366 4.34 -22.35 -1.04
C ALA A 366 3.31 -22.53 0.08
N ASN A 367 3.61 -22.06 1.29
CA ASN A 367 2.72 -22.17 2.45
C ASN A 367 1.39 -21.44 2.21
N GLU A 368 1.45 -20.21 1.69
CA GLU A 368 0.27 -19.37 1.51
C GLU A 368 -0.59 -19.82 0.31
N LEU A 369 0.00 -20.35 -0.77
CA LEU A 369 -0.73 -20.96 -1.89
C LEU A 369 -1.48 -22.24 -1.44
N GLN A 370 -0.86 -23.05 -0.58
CA GLN A 370 -1.50 -24.27 -0.04
C GLN A 370 -2.73 -23.94 0.82
N LYS A 371 -2.75 -22.81 1.52
CA LYS A 371 -3.93 -22.36 2.28
C LYS A 371 -5.15 -22.07 1.40
N LEU A 372 -4.93 -21.66 0.15
CA LEU A 372 -5.98 -21.46 -0.85
C LEU A 372 -6.50 -22.78 -1.45
N GLY A 373 -5.86 -23.91 -1.13
CA GLY A 373 -6.21 -25.25 -1.63
C GLY A 373 -5.27 -25.79 -2.72
N ALA A 374 -4.29 -25.02 -3.17
CA ALA A 374 -3.40 -25.43 -4.26
C ALA A 374 -2.40 -26.51 -3.82
N THR A 375 -2.07 -27.42 -4.74
CA THR A 375 -0.90 -28.31 -4.57
C THR A 375 0.35 -27.57 -5.06
N VAL A 376 1.39 -27.56 -4.22
CA VAL A 376 2.66 -26.87 -4.51
C VAL A 376 3.83 -27.80 -4.24
N GLU A 377 4.73 -27.91 -5.21
CA GLU A 377 6.05 -28.53 -5.06
C GLU A 377 7.10 -27.42 -5.05
N ALA A 378 7.93 -27.33 -4.01
CA ALA A 378 8.98 -26.33 -3.92
C ALA A 378 10.32 -27.00 -3.60
N GLY A 379 11.39 -26.47 -4.19
CA GLY A 379 12.77 -26.93 -3.96
C GLY A 379 13.71 -25.77 -3.70
N PRO A 380 15.04 -26.00 -3.69
CA PRO A 380 16.03 -24.97 -3.36
C PRO A 380 15.93 -23.71 -4.22
N ASP A 381 15.57 -23.86 -5.50
CA ASP A 381 15.63 -22.82 -6.53
C ASP A 381 14.43 -22.86 -7.50
N PHE A 382 13.35 -23.56 -7.14
CA PHE A 382 12.15 -23.65 -7.96
C PHE A 382 10.86 -23.74 -7.14
N ILE A 383 9.75 -23.39 -7.78
CA ILE A 383 8.39 -23.63 -7.29
C ILE A 383 7.50 -24.06 -8.45
N ARG A 384 6.71 -25.12 -8.25
CA ARG A 384 5.69 -25.60 -9.17
C ARG A 384 4.33 -25.51 -8.50
N ILE A 385 3.39 -24.85 -9.17
CA ILE A 385 2.04 -24.59 -8.69
C ILE A 385 1.07 -25.34 -9.60
N HIS A 386 0.24 -26.19 -9.00
CA HIS A 386 -0.85 -26.86 -9.72
C HIS A 386 -2.13 -26.05 -9.57
N PRO A 387 -2.84 -25.72 -10.67
CA PRO A 387 -4.15 -25.08 -10.59
C PRO A 387 -5.15 -26.02 -9.92
N LEU A 388 -6.21 -25.46 -9.36
CA LEU A 388 -7.22 -26.18 -8.61
C LEU A 388 -8.62 -26.02 -9.23
N PRO A 389 -9.45 -27.07 -9.23
CA PRO A 389 -10.87 -26.96 -9.58
C PRO A 389 -11.59 -25.89 -8.75
N VAL A 390 -12.65 -25.31 -9.32
CA VAL A 390 -13.46 -24.26 -8.66
C VAL A 390 -13.94 -24.69 -7.27
N ALA A 391 -14.33 -25.96 -7.10
CA ALA A 391 -14.84 -26.49 -5.84
C ALA A 391 -13.78 -26.61 -4.72
N ASP A 392 -12.49 -26.58 -5.06
CA ASP A 392 -11.40 -26.85 -4.12
C ASP A 392 -10.75 -25.56 -3.56
N TRP A 393 -11.17 -24.39 -4.05
CA TRP A 393 -10.72 -23.10 -3.51
C TRP A 393 -11.21 -22.90 -2.08
N LEU A 394 -10.28 -22.51 -1.21
CA LEU A 394 -10.55 -22.27 0.20
C LEU A 394 -10.37 -20.79 0.56
N PRO A 395 -11.24 -20.22 1.41
CA PRO A 395 -10.97 -18.96 2.08
C PRO A 395 -9.69 -19.07 2.90
N ALA A 396 -8.78 -18.11 2.76
CA ALA A 396 -7.47 -18.17 3.38
C ALA A 396 -7.06 -16.85 4.05
N SER A 397 -6.40 -16.98 5.21
CA SER A 397 -5.66 -15.90 5.87
C SER A 397 -4.20 -15.97 5.46
N ILE A 398 -3.79 -15.00 4.65
CA ILE A 398 -2.47 -14.91 4.06
C ILE A 398 -1.53 -14.14 4.99
N ARG A 399 -0.51 -14.84 5.50
CA ARG A 399 0.58 -14.19 6.24
C ARG A 399 1.53 -13.52 5.25
N THR A 400 1.86 -12.26 5.49
CA THR A 400 2.72 -11.47 4.58
C THR A 400 4.20 -11.56 4.93
N TYR A 401 4.54 -11.96 6.16
CA TYR A 401 5.92 -12.05 6.65
C TYR A 401 6.66 -10.70 6.58
N ASP A 402 5.93 -9.59 6.71
CA ASP A 402 6.42 -8.23 6.46
C ASP A 402 7.03 -8.05 5.04
N ASP A 403 6.60 -8.88 4.09
CA ASP A 403 6.98 -8.80 2.69
C ASP A 403 5.82 -8.28 1.83
N HIS A 404 5.92 -7.00 1.49
CA HIS A 404 5.05 -6.30 0.55
C HIS A 404 4.67 -7.10 -0.72
N ARG A 405 5.60 -7.89 -1.28
CA ARG A 405 5.32 -8.66 -2.51
C ARG A 405 4.34 -9.80 -2.27
N VAL A 406 4.42 -10.45 -1.11
CA VAL A 406 3.48 -11.51 -0.71
C VAL A 406 2.07 -10.90 -0.62
N ALA A 407 1.91 -9.78 0.09
CA ALA A 407 0.64 -9.09 0.22
C ALA A 407 0.01 -8.75 -1.14
N MET A 408 0.78 -8.11 -2.02
CA MET A 408 0.29 -7.67 -3.34
C MET A 408 -0.01 -8.85 -4.27
N CYS A 409 0.87 -9.87 -4.34
CA CYS A 409 0.61 -11.06 -5.15
C CYS A 409 -0.67 -11.76 -4.72
N PHE A 410 -0.84 -12.04 -3.43
CA PHE A 410 -2.00 -12.78 -2.94
C PHE A 410 -3.30 -11.99 -2.95
N SER A 411 -3.25 -10.66 -3.06
CA SER A 411 -4.47 -9.88 -3.29
C SER A 411 -5.20 -10.28 -4.59
N LEU A 412 -4.45 -10.75 -5.59
CA LEU A 412 -5.01 -11.23 -6.86
C LEU A 412 -5.77 -12.55 -6.72
N ALA A 413 -5.58 -13.30 -5.62
CA ALA A 413 -6.35 -14.51 -5.34
C ALA A 413 -7.82 -14.21 -4.99
N ALA A 414 -8.16 -12.95 -4.69
CA ALA A 414 -9.54 -12.53 -4.45
C ALA A 414 -10.43 -12.58 -5.70
N PHE A 415 -9.84 -12.71 -6.91
CA PHE A 415 -10.54 -12.89 -8.19
C PHE A 415 -10.83 -14.37 -8.52
N ASN A 416 -10.73 -15.26 -7.52
CA ASN A 416 -10.92 -16.69 -7.72
C ASN A 416 -12.33 -17.02 -8.25
N PRO A 417 -12.46 -18.05 -9.11
CA PRO A 417 -13.74 -18.42 -9.72
C PRO A 417 -14.74 -19.02 -8.71
N ALA A 418 -14.30 -19.37 -7.50
CA ALA A 418 -15.15 -19.96 -6.47
C ALA A 418 -15.91 -18.91 -5.65
N GLY A 419 -15.56 -17.63 -5.79
CA GLY A 419 -16.19 -16.56 -5.04
C GLY A 419 -15.89 -16.62 -3.54
N VAL A 420 -14.71 -17.13 -3.13
CA VAL A 420 -14.29 -17.16 -1.72
C VAL A 420 -13.42 -15.94 -1.36
N PRO A 421 -13.55 -15.36 -0.17
CA PRO A 421 -12.77 -14.17 0.21
C PRO A 421 -11.33 -14.54 0.61
N VAL A 422 -10.45 -13.54 0.59
CA VAL A 422 -9.03 -13.66 0.98
C VAL A 422 -8.72 -12.61 2.04
N ARG A 423 -8.11 -13.02 3.16
CA ARG A 423 -7.64 -12.12 4.22
C ARG A 423 -6.15 -11.90 4.06
N ILE A 424 -5.71 -10.65 3.93
CA ILE A 424 -4.29 -10.29 3.96
C ILE A 424 -3.93 -9.81 5.37
N LEU A 425 -3.02 -10.50 6.05
CA LEU A 425 -2.51 -10.09 7.37
C LEU A 425 -1.45 -9.00 7.21
N GLU A 426 -1.42 -8.01 8.10
CA GLU A 426 -0.43 -6.92 8.08
C GLU A 426 -0.34 -6.20 6.71
N PRO A 427 -1.48 -5.74 6.14
CA PRO A 427 -1.53 -5.15 4.79
C PRO A 427 -0.65 -3.91 4.64
N HIS A 428 -0.31 -3.23 5.74
CA HIS A 428 0.54 -2.03 5.74
C HIS A 428 1.97 -2.29 5.23
N CYS A 429 2.45 -3.55 5.19
CA CYS A 429 3.77 -3.86 4.67
C CYS A 429 3.98 -3.41 3.21
N VAL A 430 2.90 -3.21 2.43
CA VAL A 430 2.95 -2.68 1.06
C VAL A 430 3.58 -1.28 0.97
N ALA A 431 3.59 -0.51 2.06
CA ALA A 431 4.21 0.82 2.17
C ALA A 431 5.67 0.88 1.73
N LYS A 432 6.37 -0.26 1.75
CA LYS A 432 7.76 -0.35 1.31
C LYS A 432 7.98 0.03 -0.16
N THR A 433 7.00 -0.23 -1.03
CA THR A 433 7.10 0.06 -2.48
C THR A 433 5.85 0.66 -3.10
N PHE A 434 4.68 0.46 -2.48
CA PHE A 434 3.40 0.93 -3.00
C PHE A 434 2.42 1.26 -1.85
N PRO A 435 2.58 2.42 -1.20
CA PRO A 435 1.81 2.86 -0.03
C PRO A 435 0.29 2.77 -0.12
N ASP A 436 -0.26 3.05 -1.30
CA ASP A 436 -1.69 3.11 -1.61
C ASP A 436 -2.12 1.97 -2.55
N TYR A 437 -1.42 0.82 -2.48
CA TYR A 437 -1.68 -0.33 -3.34
C TYR A 437 -3.13 -0.81 -3.29
N PHE A 438 -3.69 -1.04 -2.09
CA PHE A 438 -5.03 -1.58 -1.95
C PHE A 438 -6.10 -0.57 -2.36
N GLU A 439 -5.89 0.71 -2.07
CA GLU A 439 -6.72 1.79 -2.59
C GLU A 439 -6.70 1.83 -4.12
N THR A 440 -5.52 1.68 -4.73
CA THR A 440 -5.37 1.61 -6.19
C THR A 440 -6.08 0.38 -6.76
N LEU A 441 -5.90 -0.79 -6.15
CA LEU A 441 -6.59 -2.03 -6.53
C LEU A 441 -8.11 -1.86 -6.49
N PHE A 442 -8.65 -1.32 -5.39
CA PHE A 442 -10.09 -1.11 -5.23
C PHE A 442 -10.65 -0.03 -6.14
N SER A 443 -9.83 0.91 -6.64
CA SER A 443 -10.28 1.92 -7.59
C SER A 443 -10.57 1.37 -8.98
N VAL A 444 -10.03 0.19 -9.31
CA VAL A 444 -10.23 -0.48 -10.61
C VAL A 444 -10.91 -1.84 -10.48
N ALA A 445 -11.21 -2.31 -9.27
CA ALA A 445 -11.86 -3.59 -9.02
C ALA A 445 -13.35 -3.44 -8.68
N GLU A 446 -14.15 -4.42 -9.08
CA GLU A 446 -15.53 -4.59 -8.64
C GLU A 446 -15.71 -5.92 -7.92
N ALA A 447 -16.63 -5.94 -6.95
CA ALA A 447 -17.05 -7.13 -6.23
C ALA A 447 -18.53 -7.40 -6.50
N SER A 448 -18.90 -8.67 -6.60
CA SER A 448 -20.32 -9.07 -6.70
C SER A 448 -21.09 -8.66 -5.45
N GLU A 449 -20.46 -8.80 -4.29
CA GLU A 449 -21.00 -8.39 -3.00
C GLU A 449 -19.93 -7.71 -2.15
N VAL A 450 -20.21 -6.49 -1.73
CA VAL A 450 -19.39 -5.77 -0.74
C VAL A 450 -20.01 -6.02 0.64
N PRO A 451 -19.25 -6.48 1.64
CA PRO A 451 -19.78 -6.76 2.98
C PRO A 451 -20.27 -5.50 3.68
N VAL A 452 -21.42 -5.61 4.37
CA VAL A 452 -22.02 -4.53 5.16
C VAL A 452 -22.26 -5.01 6.60
N ILE A 453 -21.86 -4.18 7.57
CA ILE A 453 -22.23 -4.30 8.98
C ILE A 453 -23.18 -3.16 9.32
N CYS A 454 -24.38 -3.48 9.80
CA CYS A 454 -25.34 -2.49 10.28
C CYS A 454 -25.32 -2.41 11.80
N ILE A 455 -25.25 -1.18 12.34
CA ILE A 455 -25.37 -0.91 13.77
C ILE A 455 -26.55 0.05 13.97
N ASP A 456 -27.72 -0.53 14.18
CA ASP A 456 -28.95 0.22 14.43
C ASP A 456 -29.18 0.44 15.92
N GLY A 457 -29.87 1.53 16.26
CA GLY A 457 -30.30 1.77 17.63
C GLY A 457 -30.81 3.18 17.88
N PRO A 458 -31.39 3.42 19.07
CA PRO A 458 -31.93 4.72 19.42
C PRO A 458 -30.87 5.82 19.43
N THR A 459 -31.31 7.08 19.48
CA THR A 459 -30.38 8.20 19.63
C THR A 459 -29.64 8.09 20.97
N ALA A 460 -28.38 8.54 20.99
CA ALA A 460 -27.49 8.56 22.16
C ALA A 460 -27.11 7.18 22.74
N SER A 461 -27.34 6.07 22.03
CA SER A 461 -26.86 4.73 22.44
C SER A 461 -25.34 4.52 22.30
N GLY A 462 -24.64 5.42 21.60
CA GLY A 462 -23.20 5.27 21.30
C GLY A 462 -22.90 4.60 19.96
N LYS A 463 -23.92 4.32 19.13
CA LYS A 463 -23.76 3.61 17.85
C LYS A 463 -22.78 4.26 16.87
N GLY A 464 -22.80 5.58 16.70
CA GLY A 464 -21.89 6.27 15.78
C GLY A 464 -20.42 6.14 16.21
N THR A 465 -20.14 6.21 17.51
CA THR A 465 -18.79 5.99 18.04
C THR A 465 -18.35 4.54 17.84
N LEU A 466 -19.23 3.58 18.15
CA LEU A 466 -18.96 2.15 17.96
C LEU A 466 -18.71 1.82 16.48
N ALA A 467 -19.58 2.31 15.59
CA ALA A 467 -19.53 2.06 14.16
C ALA A 467 -18.29 2.67 13.49
N ALA A 468 -17.95 3.91 13.81
CA ALA A 468 -16.75 4.56 13.30
C ALA A 468 -15.48 3.79 13.70
N GLU A 469 -15.40 3.30 14.94
CA GLU A 469 -14.23 2.58 15.43
C GLU A 469 -14.14 1.15 14.86
N VAL A 470 -15.27 0.44 14.73
CA VAL A 470 -15.33 -0.85 14.03
C VAL A 470 -14.92 -0.69 12.56
N ALA A 471 -15.40 0.36 11.88
CA ALA A 471 -15.01 0.66 10.51
C ALA A 471 -13.50 0.89 10.39
N ARG A 472 -12.94 1.72 11.29
CA ARG A 472 -11.50 2.02 11.34
C ARG A 472 -10.65 0.77 11.55
N LEU A 473 -11.06 -0.12 12.47
CA LEU A 473 -10.32 -1.35 12.78
C LEU A 473 -10.37 -2.38 11.64
N LEU A 474 -11.46 -2.42 10.87
CA LEU A 474 -11.62 -3.32 9.72
C LEU A 474 -11.12 -2.70 8.39
N GLY A 475 -10.85 -1.39 8.36
CA GLY A 475 -10.55 -0.67 7.12
C GLY A 475 -11.79 -0.45 6.25
N TYR A 476 -12.99 -0.53 6.81
CA TYR A 476 -14.24 -0.35 6.06
C TYR A 476 -14.59 1.12 5.94
N HIS A 477 -15.38 1.45 4.92
CA HIS A 477 -16.05 2.74 4.86
C HIS A 477 -17.05 2.88 6.01
N TYR A 478 -17.29 4.12 6.43
CA TYR A 478 -18.23 4.44 7.49
C TYR A 478 -19.35 5.33 6.95
N LEU A 479 -20.60 4.96 7.26
CA LEU A 479 -21.78 5.75 6.95
C LEU A 479 -22.55 6.10 8.24
N ASP A 480 -22.53 7.38 8.60
CA ASP A 480 -23.47 7.97 9.57
C ASP A 480 -24.74 8.40 8.84
N SER A 481 -25.74 7.51 8.79
CA SER A 481 -27.01 7.83 8.16
C SER A 481 -27.70 9.01 8.83
N GLY A 482 -27.52 9.20 10.13
CA GLY A 482 -28.10 10.33 10.85
C GLY A 482 -27.55 11.67 10.35
N SER A 483 -26.27 11.73 9.99
CA SER A 483 -25.65 12.93 9.43
C SER A 483 -26.22 13.28 8.05
N LEU A 484 -26.55 12.29 7.21
CA LEU A 484 -27.20 12.54 5.91
C LEU A 484 -28.51 13.31 6.07
N TYR A 485 -29.40 12.86 6.97
CA TYR A 485 -30.67 13.54 7.21
C TYR A 485 -30.46 14.93 7.83
N ARG A 486 -29.46 15.11 8.70
CA ARG A 486 -29.13 16.43 9.30
C ARG A 486 -28.59 17.40 8.26
N VAL A 487 -27.71 16.95 7.36
CA VAL A 487 -27.21 17.77 6.25
C VAL A 487 -28.33 18.12 5.28
N THR A 488 -29.23 17.18 4.98
CA THR A 488 -30.40 17.44 4.14
C THR A 488 -31.31 18.52 4.75
N GLY A 489 -31.58 18.42 6.06
CA GLY A 489 -32.32 19.44 6.79
C GLY A 489 -31.63 20.80 6.80
N LEU A 490 -30.32 20.83 7.02
CA LEU A 490 -29.51 22.04 6.95
C LEU A 490 -29.57 22.68 5.56
N ALA A 491 -29.42 21.88 4.50
CA ALA A 491 -29.45 22.34 3.12
C ALA A 491 -30.85 22.89 2.75
N ALA A 492 -31.92 22.19 3.14
CA ALA A 492 -33.28 22.65 2.95
C ALA A 492 -33.52 24.00 3.65
N ARG A 493 -33.05 24.15 4.90
CA ARG A 493 -33.13 25.41 5.64
C ARG A 493 -32.34 26.54 4.97
N ARG A 494 -31.12 26.27 4.50
CA ARG A 494 -30.29 27.24 3.75
C ARG A 494 -30.96 27.66 2.44
N ALA A 495 -31.75 26.77 1.83
CA ALA A 495 -32.54 27.04 0.62
C ALA A 495 -33.92 27.68 0.90
N GLY A 496 -34.28 27.96 2.16
CA GLY A 496 -35.58 28.52 2.53
C GLY A 496 -36.75 27.54 2.42
N LEU A 497 -36.49 26.23 2.37
CA LEU A 497 -37.49 25.17 2.27
C LEU A 497 -37.86 24.64 3.65
N GLU A 498 -39.12 24.80 4.04
CA GLU A 498 -39.65 24.15 5.25
C GLU A 498 -39.83 22.64 5.02
N ALA A 499 -39.41 21.83 6.00
CA ALA A 499 -39.56 20.37 5.96
C ALA A 499 -41.03 19.94 6.20
N ASN A 500 -41.85 20.06 5.17
CA ASN A 500 -43.26 19.70 5.12
C ASN A 500 -43.61 19.07 3.75
N ALA A 501 -44.84 18.56 3.61
CA ALA A 501 -45.27 17.87 2.39
C ALA A 501 -45.32 18.78 1.15
N ALA A 502 -45.48 20.10 1.31
CA ALA A 502 -45.55 21.03 0.17
C ALA A 502 -44.20 21.19 -0.54
N ASN A 503 -43.10 21.11 0.21
CA ASN A 503 -41.73 21.24 -0.33
C ASN A 503 -41.04 19.89 -0.55
N GLU A 504 -41.73 18.77 -0.32
CA GLU A 504 -41.15 17.42 -0.32
C GLU A 504 -40.37 17.09 -1.60
N ALA A 505 -40.95 17.35 -2.77
CA ALA A 505 -40.29 17.09 -4.05
C ALA A 505 -39.01 17.91 -4.25
N GLN A 506 -39.00 19.16 -3.80
CA GLN A 506 -37.83 20.05 -3.90
C GLN A 506 -36.72 19.62 -2.94
N ILE A 507 -37.08 19.20 -1.73
CA ILE A 507 -36.13 18.67 -0.74
C ILE A 507 -35.55 17.34 -1.21
N ALA A 508 -36.34 16.48 -1.85
CA ALA A 508 -35.87 15.22 -2.43
C ALA A 508 -34.87 15.45 -3.55
N ALA A 509 -35.15 16.39 -4.47
CA ALA A 509 -34.21 16.77 -5.53
C ALA A 509 -32.89 17.33 -4.96
N LEU A 510 -32.99 18.16 -3.90
CA LEU A 510 -31.82 18.66 -3.19
C LEU A 510 -31.00 17.51 -2.57
N ALA A 511 -31.67 16.56 -1.93
CA ALA A 511 -31.03 15.41 -1.27
C ALA A 511 -30.27 14.52 -2.26
N ALA A 512 -30.85 14.24 -3.42
CA ALA A 512 -30.23 13.43 -4.47
C ALA A 512 -28.92 14.04 -5.02
N ALA A 513 -28.85 15.38 -5.05
CA ALA A 513 -27.73 16.15 -5.60
C ALA A 513 -26.78 16.73 -4.54
N LEU A 514 -26.90 16.32 -3.27
CA LEU A 514 -26.07 16.85 -2.18
C LEU A 514 -24.58 16.62 -2.45
N PRO A 515 -23.76 17.68 -2.56
CA PRO A 515 -22.30 17.57 -2.76
C PRO A 515 -21.63 17.27 -1.42
N LEU A 516 -21.87 16.05 -0.91
CA LEU A 516 -21.48 15.62 0.43
C LEU A 516 -20.19 14.80 0.39
N GLN A 517 -19.28 15.07 1.32
CA GLN A 517 -18.10 14.24 1.57
C GLN A 517 -17.96 13.98 3.07
N PHE A 518 -17.72 12.73 3.45
CA PHE A 518 -17.30 12.36 4.79
C PHE A 518 -15.80 12.10 4.78
N THR A 519 -15.06 12.83 5.60
CA THR A 519 -13.62 12.62 5.83
C THR A 519 -13.39 12.37 7.32
N GLU A 520 -12.20 11.96 7.73
CA GLU A 520 -11.86 11.59 9.13
C GLU A 520 -12.42 12.57 10.19
N GLY A 521 -13.62 12.27 10.71
CA GLY A 521 -14.34 13.08 11.70
C GLY A 521 -15.06 14.35 11.19
N LYS A 522 -15.03 14.65 9.88
CA LYS A 522 -15.66 15.84 9.28
C LYS A 522 -16.75 15.50 8.25
N VAL A 523 -17.74 16.39 8.16
CA VAL A 523 -18.79 16.35 7.14
C VAL A 523 -18.69 17.63 6.32
N LEU A 524 -18.34 17.49 5.04
CA LEU A 524 -18.22 18.60 4.11
C LEU A 524 -19.48 18.69 3.23
N LEU A 525 -20.03 19.89 3.11
CA LEU A 525 -21.12 20.22 2.19
C LEU A 525 -20.61 21.25 1.19
N ALA A 526 -20.47 20.87 -0.08
CA ALA A 526 -19.87 21.73 -1.12
C ALA A 526 -18.48 22.27 -0.75
N GLY A 527 -17.69 21.49 0.00
CA GLY A 527 -16.35 21.87 0.50
C GLY A 527 -16.33 22.64 1.82
N GLU A 528 -17.50 23.05 2.36
CA GLU A 528 -17.62 23.70 3.66
C GLU A 528 -17.76 22.66 4.78
N ASP A 529 -16.99 22.79 5.86
CA ASP A 529 -17.10 21.93 7.04
C ASP A 529 -18.35 22.29 7.86
N VAL A 530 -19.38 21.45 7.76
CA VAL A 530 -20.67 21.62 8.45
C VAL A 530 -20.79 20.73 9.68
N SER A 531 -19.68 20.15 10.16
CA SER A 531 -19.69 19.13 11.23
C SER A 531 -20.35 19.61 12.52
N ASP A 532 -20.13 20.86 12.91
CA ASP A 532 -20.72 21.44 14.12
C ASP A 532 -22.17 21.90 13.88
N ASP A 533 -22.47 22.46 12.70
CA ASP A 533 -23.82 22.87 12.30
C ASP A 533 -24.82 21.70 12.41
N ILE A 534 -24.40 20.51 11.97
CA ILE A 534 -25.24 19.31 11.96
C ILE A 534 -25.29 18.59 13.31
N ARG A 535 -24.60 19.07 14.35
CA ARG A 535 -24.62 18.48 15.71
C ARG A 535 -25.54 19.24 16.68
N THR A 536 -26.17 20.30 16.21
CA THR A 536 -27.14 21.13 16.97
C THR A 536 -28.47 20.41 17.20
N GLU A 537 -29.23 20.85 18.20
CA GLU A 537 -30.59 20.34 18.44
C GLU A 537 -31.54 20.67 17.27
N ALA A 538 -31.41 21.88 16.72
CA ALA A 538 -32.14 22.31 15.53
C ALA A 538 -31.92 21.35 14.35
N ALA A 539 -30.67 21.00 14.04
CA ALA A 539 -30.36 20.02 13.00
C ALA A 539 -30.96 18.63 13.31
N GLY A 540 -30.99 18.24 14.60
CA GLY A 540 -31.65 17.01 15.03
C GLY A 540 -33.16 17.00 14.81
N MET A 541 -33.84 18.14 15.00
CA MET A 541 -35.26 18.32 14.68
C MET A 541 -35.51 18.33 13.18
N ASP A 542 -34.70 19.06 12.42
CA ASP A 542 -34.80 19.13 10.96
C ASP A 542 -34.66 17.72 10.34
N ALA A 543 -33.66 16.94 10.78
CA ALA A 543 -33.49 15.54 10.40
C ALA A 543 -34.73 14.68 10.68
N SER A 544 -35.39 14.91 11.82
CA SER A 544 -36.62 14.18 12.18
C SER A 544 -37.78 14.52 11.25
N ARG A 545 -37.88 15.77 10.79
CA ARG A 545 -38.94 16.23 9.88
C ARG A 545 -38.68 15.74 8.46
N VAL A 546 -37.46 15.88 7.95
CA VAL A 546 -37.12 15.41 6.58
C VAL A 546 -37.17 13.89 6.46
N SER A 547 -36.78 13.14 7.51
CA SER A 547 -36.87 11.66 7.52
C SER A 547 -38.30 11.13 7.56
N ALA A 548 -39.31 11.98 7.75
CA ALA A 548 -40.72 11.61 7.68
C ALA A 548 -41.32 11.79 6.27
N LEU A 549 -40.58 12.41 5.34
CA LEU A 549 -41.02 12.66 3.96
C LEU A 549 -40.60 11.49 3.06
N PRO A 550 -41.54 10.69 2.49
CA PRO A 550 -41.22 9.52 1.67
C PRO A 550 -40.27 9.77 0.49
N ALA A 551 -40.48 10.83 -0.31
CA ALA A 551 -39.66 11.10 -1.49
C ALA A 551 -38.22 11.48 -1.11
N VAL A 552 -38.04 12.14 0.04
CA VAL A 552 -36.70 12.47 0.56
C VAL A 552 -35.97 11.20 1.01
N ARG A 553 -36.69 10.26 1.62
CA ARG A 553 -36.10 8.96 2.01
C ARG A 553 -35.64 8.15 0.80
N GLU A 554 -36.46 8.10 -0.25
CA GLU A 554 -36.11 7.41 -1.50
C GLU A 554 -34.83 8.02 -2.12
N ALA A 555 -34.77 9.35 -2.23
CA ALA A 555 -33.57 10.04 -2.72
C ALA A 555 -32.31 9.77 -1.88
N LEU A 556 -32.45 9.69 -0.56
CA LEU A 556 -31.35 9.39 0.35
C LEU A 556 -30.96 7.91 0.34
N GLN A 557 -31.86 7.00 0.01
CA GLN A 557 -31.58 5.58 -0.09
C GLN A 557 -30.54 5.29 -1.18
N ASP A 558 -30.67 5.88 -2.36
CA ASP A 558 -29.66 5.76 -3.43
C ASP A 558 -28.30 6.32 -2.99
N LEU A 559 -28.30 7.44 -2.26
CA LEU A 559 -27.07 7.99 -1.70
C LEU A 559 -26.46 7.04 -0.66
N GLN A 560 -27.25 6.44 0.23
CA GLN A 560 -26.79 5.47 1.22
C GLN A 560 -26.18 4.23 0.56
N HIS A 561 -26.82 3.68 -0.48
CA HIS A 561 -26.29 2.54 -1.22
C HIS A 561 -24.93 2.84 -1.88
N ARG A 562 -24.67 4.07 -2.33
CA ARG A 562 -23.37 4.48 -2.87
C ARG A 562 -22.21 4.46 -1.87
N PHE A 563 -22.47 4.30 -0.57
CA PHE A 563 -21.42 4.07 0.44
C PHE A 563 -20.97 2.62 0.53
N ARG A 564 -21.72 1.67 -0.05
CA ARG A 564 -21.33 0.27 -0.14
C ARG A 564 -20.19 0.13 -1.16
N ARG A 565 -18.96 0.31 -0.69
CA ARG A 565 -17.73 0.30 -1.49
C ARG A 565 -16.71 -0.67 -0.90
N LEU A 566 -15.81 -1.17 -1.73
CA LEU A 566 -14.68 -2.00 -1.31
C LEU A 566 -13.80 -1.27 -0.28
N PRO A 567 -13.27 -1.96 0.75
CA PRO A 567 -13.41 -3.39 1.02
C PRO A 567 -14.72 -3.77 1.74
N GLY A 568 -15.46 -2.79 2.27
CA GLY A 568 -16.69 -3.01 3.03
C GLY A 568 -17.27 -1.73 3.62
N LEU A 569 -18.44 -1.85 4.25
CA LEU A 569 -19.16 -0.73 4.87
C LEU A 569 -19.60 -1.07 6.30
N VAL A 570 -19.41 -0.14 7.23
CA VAL A 570 -20.14 -0.11 8.50
C VAL A 570 -21.11 1.07 8.47
N ALA A 571 -22.40 0.78 8.55
CA ALA A 571 -23.46 1.78 8.51
C ALA A 571 -24.19 1.85 9.85
N ASP A 572 -24.27 3.04 10.44
CA ASP A 572 -25.06 3.28 11.65
C ASP A 572 -26.33 4.08 11.38
N GLY A 573 -27.41 3.70 12.06
CA GLY A 573 -28.71 4.33 11.85
C GLY A 573 -29.79 3.76 12.75
N ARG A 574 -31.02 3.72 12.22
CA ARG A 574 -32.22 3.24 12.93
C ARG A 574 -32.86 2.06 12.22
N ASP A 575 -32.62 1.95 10.93
CA ASP A 575 -33.25 1.09 9.97
C ASP A 575 -32.25 0.62 8.88
N MET A 576 -30.95 0.67 9.18
CA MET A 576 -29.91 0.23 8.23
C MET A 576 -30.06 -1.26 7.96
N GLY A 577 -30.22 -2.09 8.98
CA GLY A 577 -30.35 -3.54 8.82
C GLY A 577 -31.76 -4.01 8.45
N THR A 578 -32.78 -3.15 8.54
CA THR A 578 -34.17 -3.51 8.24
C THR A 578 -34.64 -3.05 6.86
N VAL A 579 -34.18 -1.87 6.41
CA VAL A 579 -34.68 -1.23 5.17
C VAL A 579 -33.56 -0.97 4.17
N ILE A 580 -32.42 -0.41 4.60
CA ILE A 580 -31.39 0.05 3.66
C ILE A 580 -30.49 -1.11 3.19
N PHE A 581 -29.99 -1.93 4.10
CA PHE A 581 -29.14 -3.09 3.83
C PHE A 581 -29.74 -4.33 4.50
N PRO A 582 -30.91 -4.80 4.05
CA PRO A 582 -31.53 -6.01 4.58
C PRO A 582 -30.67 -7.27 4.32
N ASP A 583 -29.72 -7.21 3.41
CA ASP A 583 -28.74 -8.23 3.08
C ASP A 583 -27.42 -8.10 3.86
N ALA A 584 -27.31 -7.17 4.81
CA ALA A 584 -26.10 -6.99 5.61
C ALA A 584 -25.72 -8.29 6.35
N ALA A 585 -24.45 -8.69 6.21
CA ALA A 585 -23.91 -9.93 6.77
C ALA A 585 -23.89 -9.95 8.31
N LEU A 586 -23.83 -8.78 8.94
CA LEU A 586 -24.02 -8.63 10.39
C LEU A 586 -24.90 -7.42 10.68
N LYS A 587 -25.96 -7.65 11.46
CA LYS A 587 -26.84 -6.59 11.97
C LYS A 587 -26.77 -6.59 13.49
N VAL A 588 -26.47 -5.43 14.06
CA VAL A 588 -26.40 -5.21 15.50
C VAL A 588 -27.47 -4.21 15.89
N PHE A 589 -28.28 -4.55 16.89
CA PHE A 589 -29.20 -3.61 17.52
C PHE A 589 -28.63 -3.16 18.87
N LEU A 590 -28.04 -1.97 18.90
CA LEU A 590 -27.36 -1.40 20.04
C LEU A 590 -28.31 -0.59 20.91
N THR A 591 -28.52 -1.01 22.15
CA THR A 591 -29.37 -0.33 23.13
C THR A 591 -28.59 0.19 24.32
N ALA A 592 -29.19 1.17 25.01
CA ALA A 592 -28.77 1.63 26.32
C ALA A 592 -29.99 2.19 27.06
N GLY A 593 -30.07 1.99 28.38
CA GLY A 593 -31.15 2.55 29.20
C GLY A 593 -31.26 4.08 29.01
N ALA A 594 -32.49 4.62 28.99
CA ALA A 594 -32.72 6.04 28.77
C ALA A 594 -31.99 6.93 29.79
N ALA A 595 -31.94 6.50 31.06
CA ALA A 595 -31.16 7.15 32.11
C ALA A 595 -29.66 7.20 31.77
N GLN A 596 -29.07 6.07 31.35
CA GLN A 596 -27.67 6.01 30.98
C GLN A 596 -27.34 6.90 29.77
N ARG A 597 -28.23 6.94 28.78
CA ARG A 597 -28.09 7.81 27.60
C ARG A 597 -28.19 9.28 27.97
N ALA A 598 -29.12 9.64 28.86
CA ALA A 598 -29.26 10.99 29.39
C ALA A 598 -27.99 11.43 30.13
N GLU A 599 -27.40 10.57 30.96
CA GLU A 599 -26.12 10.84 31.64
C GLU A 599 -24.96 11.10 30.68
N ARG A 600 -24.80 10.23 29.66
CA ARG A 600 -23.75 10.41 28.64
C ARG A 600 -23.94 11.72 27.88
N ARG A 601 -25.17 12.03 27.49
CA ARG A 601 -25.51 13.26 26.77
C ARG A 601 -25.30 14.50 27.64
N HIS A 602 -25.66 14.44 28.91
CA HIS A 602 -25.44 15.51 29.88
C HIS A 602 -23.95 15.82 30.06
N LYS A 603 -23.10 14.79 30.24
CA LYS A 603 -21.64 14.96 30.30
C LYS A 603 -21.09 15.61 29.03
N GLN A 604 -21.57 15.20 27.85
CA GLN A 604 -21.18 15.80 26.57
C GLN A 604 -21.57 17.27 26.46
N LEU A 605 -22.78 17.65 26.87
CA LEU A 605 -23.26 19.03 26.79
C LEU A 605 -22.56 19.95 27.80
N ILE A 606 -22.31 19.47 29.02
CA ILE A 606 -21.52 20.20 30.03
C ILE A 606 -20.11 20.47 29.52
N SER A 607 -19.46 19.49 28.89
CA SER A 607 -18.10 19.68 28.32
C SER A 607 -18.04 20.75 27.22
N LYS A 608 -19.20 21.12 26.65
CA LYS A 608 -19.36 22.18 25.64
C LYS A 608 -19.94 23.48 26.20
N GLY A 609 -20.09 23.61 27.52
CA GLY A 609 -20.63 24.80 28.18
C GLY A 609 -22.15 24.98 28.05
N ILE A 610 -22.89 23.93 27.68
CA ILE A 610 -24.35 23.97 27.52
C ILE A 610 -25.02 23.46 28.81
N SER A 611 -25.88 24.28 29.41
CA SER A 611 -26.63 23.94 30.64
C SER A 611 -27.94 23.22 30.32
N THR A 612 -28.16 22.04 30.90
CA THR A 612 -29.39 21.26 30.80
C THR A 612 -29.51 20.33 32.03
N THR A 613 -30.70 19.80 32.32
CA THR A 613 -30.91 18.88 33.46
C THR A 613 -31.02 17.43 32.99
N LEU A 614 -30.51 16.49 33.78
CA LEU A 614 -30.61 15.04 33.48
C LEU A 614 -32.05 14.58 33.25
N ASP A 615 -33.00 15.08 34.04
CA ASP A 615 -34.41 14.71 33.93
C ASP A 615 -35.05 15.20 32.61
N SER A 616 -34.72 16.41 32.17
CA SER A 616 -35.20 16.94 30.89
C SER A 616 -34.66 16.12 29.71
N LEU A 617 -33.35 15.83 29.71
CA LEU A 617 -32.71 15.00 28.68
C LEU A 617 -33.29 13.58 28.64
N ARG A 618 -33.58 13.00 29.80
CA ARG A 618 -34.17 11.67 29.89
C ARG A 618 -35.59 11.67 29.29
N SER A 619 -36.42 12.64 29.69
CA SER A 619 -37.78 12.75 29.17
C SER A 619 -37.81 12.95 27.65
N ASP A 620 -36.91 13.80 27.13
CA ASP A 620 -36.78 14.05 25.70
C ASP A 620 -36.35 12.80 24.92
N LEU A 621 -35.42 12.02 25.46
CA LEU A 621 -34.98 10.76 24.86
C LEU A 621 -36.10 9.71 24.87
N GLU A 622 -36.83 9.55 25.98
CA GLU A 622 -37.97 8.63 26.10
C GLU A 622 -39.10 9.00 25.12
N ALA A 623 -39.48 10.28 25.06
CA ALA A 623 -40.48 10.78 24.11
C ALA A 623 -40.05 10.62 22.65
N ARG A 624 -38.75 10.78 22.37
CA ARG A 624 -38.19 10.54 21.03
C ARG A 624 -38.24 9.06 20.65
N ASP A 625 -37.83 8.17 21.54
CA ASP A 625 -37.86 6.74 21.27
C ASP A 625 -39.28 6.24 21.02
N ALA A 626 -40.25 6.70 21.82
CA ALA A 626 -41.67 6.36 21.62
C ALA A 626 -42.17 6.79 20.23
N ARG A 627 -41.82 8.00 19.78
CA ARG A 627 -42.16 8.48 18.43
C ARG A 627 -41.47 7.68 17.34
N ASP A 628 -40.19 7.35 17.52
CA ASP A 628 -39.40 6.65 16.50
C ASP A 628 -39.81 5.18 16.33
N SER A 629 -40.20 4.52 17.42
CA SER A 629 -40.68 3.13 17.38
C SER A 629 -42.12 3.01 16.85
N SER A 630 -42.92 4.08 16.91
CA SER A 630 -44.33 4.08 16.47
C SER A 630 -44.56 4.65 15.06
N ARG A 631 -43.48 4.96 14.31
CA ARG A 631 -43.61 5.46 12.92
C ARG A 631 -44.22 4.41 12.00
N SER A 632 -45.06 4.86 11.08
CA SER A 632 -45.63 4.01 10.02
C SER A 632 -44.58 3.58 8.98
N VAL A 633 -43.58 4.42 8.74
CA VAL A 633 -42.48 4.15 7.79
C VAL A 633 -41.17 3.98 8.57
N ALA A 634 -40.50 2.85 8.34
CA ALA A 634 -39.22 2.47 8.94
C ALA A 634 -39.12 2.73 10.46
N PRO A 635 -39.98 2.08 11.28
CA PRO A 635 -39.94 2.25 12.73
C PRO A 635 -38.61 1.78 13.30
N LEU A 636 -38.17 2.39 14.41
CA LEU A 636 -37.02 1.92 15.17
C LEU A 636 -37.34 0.55 15.77
N LYS A 637 -36.87 -0.51 15.10
CA LYS A 637 -37.00 -1.90 15.56
C LYS A 637 -35.76 -2.70 15.13
N PRO A 638 -35.36 -3.72 15.91
CA PRO A 638 -34.34 -4.65 15.47
C PRO A 638 -34.77 -5.37 14.19
N ALA A 639 -33.82 -5.64 13.29
CA ALA A 639 -34.04 -6.62 12.23
C ALA A 639 -34.24 -8.02 12.83
N GLN A 640 -34.92 -8.90 12.09
CA GLN A 640 -35.28 -10.23 12.59
C GLN A 640 -34.05 -11.08 12.98
N ASP A 641 -32.95 -10.88 12.25
CA ASP A 641 -31.65 -11.54 12.41
C ASP A 641 -30.62 -10.65 13.15
N ALA A 642 -31.05 -9.53 13.75
CA ALA A 642 -30.15 -8.64 14.48
C ALA A 642 -29.68 -9.24 15.80
N ARG A 643 -28.38 -9.11 16.09
CA ARG A 643 -27.78 -9.41 17.40
C ARG A 643 -27.97 -8.23 18.34
N HIS A 644 -28.50 -8.47 19.52
CA HIS A 644 -28.79 -7.44 20.51
C HIS A 644 -27.58 -7.15 21.40
N LEU A 645 -27.16 -5.88 21.49
CA LEU A 645 -26.09 -5.43 22.37
C LEU A 645 -26.59 -4.31 23.29
N ASP A 646 -26.77 -4.61 24.58
CA ASP A 646 -27.03 -3.58 25.59
C ASP A 646 -25.70 -3.09 26.18
N ASN A 647 -25.33 -1.86 25.84
CA ASN A 647 -24.09 -1.25 26.33
C ASN A 647 -24.27 -0.35 27.55
N SER A 648 -25.39 -0.46 28.27
CA SER A 648 -25.67 0.39 29.45
C SER A 648 -24.54 0.35 30.48
N GLN A 649 -24.00 -0.83 30.75
CA GLN A 649 -22.93 -1.06 31.75
C GLN A 649 -21.59 -1.43 31.10
N LEU A 650 -21.48 -1.36 29.78
CA LEU A 650 -20.29 -1.74 29.04
C LEU A 650 -19.44 -0.52 28.70
N SER A 651 -18.12 -0.69 28.69
CA SER A 651 -17.23 0.28 28.08
C SER A 651 -17.36 0.25 26.55
N ILE A 652 -16.83 1.28 25.89
CA ILE A 652 -16.83 1.32 24.43
C ILE A 652 -15.94 0.21 23.86
N GLU A 653 -14.79 -0.07 24.50
CA GLU A 653 -13.85 -1.12 24.11
C GLU A 653 -14.52 -2.50 24.15
N HIS A 654 -15.24 -2.80 25.22
CA HIS A 654 -15.96 -4.08 25.33
C HIS A 654 -17.07 -4.21 24.26
N SER A 655 -17.73 -3.10 23.92
CA SER A 655 -18.73 -3.08 22.84
C SER A 655 -18.08 -3.32 21.48
N ILE A 656 -16.91 -2.73 21.21
CA ILE A 656 -16.12 -2.94 19.99
C ILE A 656 -15.70 -4.40 19.88
N ASP A 657 -15.08 -4.96 20.92
CA ASP A 657 -14.63 -6.36 20.95
C ASP A 657 -15.79 -7.32 20.70
N THR A 658 -16.96 -7.05 21.29
CA THR A 658 -18.15 -7.87 21.08
C THR A 658 -18.59 -7.86 19.61
N VAL A 659 -18.65 -6.69 18.98
CA VAL A 659 -19.05 -6.58 17.56
C VAL A 659 -18.01 -7.21 16.64
N LEU A 660 -16.71 -7.01 16.89
CA LEU A 660 -15.65 -7.64 16.11
C LEU A 660 -15.66 -9.17 16.25
N ASN A 661 -15.91 -9.69 17.45
CA ASN A 661 -16.07 -11.13 17.66
C ASN A 661 -17.28 -11.69 16.91
N TRP A 662 -18.41 -10.98 16.92
CA TRP A 662 -19.58 -11.38 16.12
C TRP A 662 -19.31 -11.32 14.63
N TRP A 663 -18.53 -10.35 14.17
CA TRP A 663 -18.10 -10.26 12.78
C TRP A 663 -17.24 -11.46 12.40
N GLN A 664 -16.23 -11.79 13.20
CA GLN A 664 -15.37 -12.95 12.93
C GLN A 664 -16.14 -14.28 12.88
N GLN A 665 -17.21 -14.42 13.67
CA GLN A 665 -18.05 -15.63 13.64
C GLN A 665 -18.83 -15.82 12.34
N VAL A 666 -19.06 -14.75 11.57
CA VAL A 666 -19.73 -14.83 10.26
C VAL A 666 -18.73 -14.80 9.09
N GLN A 667 -17.44 -14.62 9.38
CA GLN A 667 -16.38 -14.71 8.37
C GLN A 667 -15.97 -16.17 8.14
N PRO A 668 -15.57 -16.54 6.91
CA PRO A 668 -15.21 -17.91 6.59
C PRO A 668 -13.75 -18.26 6.91
N PHE A 669 -12.99 -17.35 7.51
CA PHE A 669 -11.60 -17.57 7.88
C PHE A 669 -11.51 -18.41 9.14
N LYS A 670 -10.72 -19.49 9.10
CA LYS A 670 -10.39 -20.26 10.32
C LYS A 670 -9.65 -19.34 11.29
N SER A 671 -9.89 -19.52 12.60
CA SER A 671 -9.08 -18.87 13.65
C SER A 671 -7.61 -19.22 13.42
N ALA A 672 -6.78 -18.17 13.25
CA ALA A 672 -5.37 -18.27 12.90
C ALA A 672 -4.55 -19.01 13.96
#